data_AF-A0A9D6L211-F1
#
_entry.id   AF-A0A9D6L211-F1
#
_cell.length_a   1.000
_cell.length_b   1.000
_cell.length_c   1.000
_cell.angle_alpha   90.00
_cell.angle_beta   90.00
_cell.angle_gamma   90.00
#
_symmetry.space_group_name_H-M   'P 1'
#
loop_
_entity.id
_entity.type
_entity.pdbx_description
1 polymer ?
#
loop_
_entity_poly.entity_id
_entity_poly.type
_entity_poly.pdbx_seq_one_letter_code
_entity_poly.pdbx_strand_id
1 'polypeptide(L)'
;MASHNGFSRSFSGRKNPAAIGFLAAVLVVSLTLAAPLLAADQKSKAAEKNKTVEPAYKLSKAFKGKLPITDLSQEQAVIHALNRLAFGPRPGDVERIRAMGLEKWIQQQLKPESIDDSAVAKRLEQYTTLAMSTSQLMDEYPNPNIEAAKRGMAPEEYRKQLQEQQREQVRQTIMQNPELAAEARRARQGGVDNPNAQALRMELMNDKTPRRVVGELSAAKLTRAIYSERQLQEVMADFWFNHFNVFAQKGPVNFMLPSYERDIIRRHAMGKFGDLLSATAKSPAMLFYLDNWQSADPVAFAKLEDQLVQRRRQFLSRFGGMDPRMAAEMQRRGRLGQRGGAGTMPDPNFPGRRVGVPGQGQIGQQPQQLQRRGLNENYARELMELHTLGVDGGYTQQDVIEVARAFTGWTLRAPRRDPEFNFEERIHADGPFSVLGHKIDGGGMKAGEQVLELLVAEPNTAKFISTKLARRFVSDTPPAALVDRMAKEFQETHGNIPAVLEAMIYSPEFWSREAYRAKIKKPFELVASAARALGADVSAPIAMVLWAARIGEPLYLCQPPTGYSDKAETWVNTGALLNRLNYAMERFDEVRGRRHHRRSCPWLSGIPAPVAFLEVSMNITRRYFLKSSGVAMVGLSAMPAFLTRAVLATPHPAGTSRKILVVLFQRGAMDGLNAVIPYAEPDYYRLRPTIAVPQPRRTSTSLSASGSELTAVDLDGFFGLHPSLAPLESLFKQRQLAIVHAAGSPDTTRSHFDAQDYMESGTPGRKSTEDGWLNRALQMEKVEAATPFRAVAMGTNLPRALQGTAPAVALPDMRQFQMMAASPVVEGGFEAVYAQTVDKALRGTGTETFEAIDMLRKANPQRYQPENGAQYPQGRFGQSLLQVAQLIKANIGLEVAFLDSGGWDHHVNEG
;
A
#
# COMPACT_ATOMS: atom_id res chain seq x y z
N MET A 1 -68.78 35.88 39.88
CA MET A 1 -69.26 34.79 39.01
C MET A 1 -68.06 34.02 38.50
N ALA A 2 -68.09 32.70 38.70
CA ALA A 2 -67.11 31.68 38.27
C ALA A 2 -66.94 31.65 36.72
N SER A 3 -65.95 31.02 36.07
CA SER A 3 -65.41 29.68 36.32
C SER A 3 -64.10 29.37 35.55
N HIS A 4 -63.36 28.39 36.10
CA HIS A 4 -62.23 27.62 35.56
C HIS A 4 -62.39 27.00 34.16
N ASN A 5 -61.30 26.87 33.40
CA ASN A 5 -60.65 25.57 33.08
C ASN A 5 -59.41 25.73 32.17
N GLY A 6 -58.32 25.05 32.54
CA GLY A 6 -57.08 24.98 31.75
C GLY A 6 -57.05 23.80 30.77
N PHE A 7 -56.14 23.83 29.79
CA PHE A 7 -55.58 22.62 29.19
C PHE A 7 -54.20 22.90 28.58
N SER A 8 -53.23 22.11 29.06
CA SER A 8 -51.87 21.94 28.55
C SER A 8 -51.86 21.52 27.07
N ARG A 9 -51.02 22.15 26.25
CA ARG A 9 -50.59 21.60 24.95
C ARG A 9 -49.08 21.42 24.93
N SER A 10 -48.68 20.15 25.04
CA SER A 10 -47.33 19.66 24.82
C SER A 10 -46.84 20.03 23.41
N PHE A 11 -45.72 20.73 23.31
CA PHE A 11 -44.96 20.87 22.08
C PHE A 11 -44.19 19.56 21.84
N SER A 12 -44.72 18.69 20.96
CA SER A 12 -43.97 17.56 20.45
C SER A 12 -42.87 18.07 19.50
N GLY A 13 -41.64 18.08 19.99
CA GLY A 13 -40.47 18.52 19.22
C GLY A 13 -40.14 17.54 18.09
N ARG A 14 -40.66 17.79 16.88
CA ARG A 14 -40.09 17.22 15.65
C ARG A 14 -38.66 17.75 15.50
N LYS A 15 -37.67 16.93 15.82
CA LYS A 15 -36.25 17.24 15.61
C LYS A 15 -36.01 17.43 14.10
N ASN A 16 -35.47 18.59 13.71
CA ASN A 16 -35.17 18.93 12.33
C ASN A 16 -34.06 17.98 11.79
N PRO A 17 -34.33 17.13 10.79
CA PRO A 17 -33.38 16.12 10.31
C PRO A 17 -32.11 16.74 9.71
N ALA A 18 -32.14 18.00 9.25
CA ALA A 18 -30.97 18.73 8.78
C ALA A 18 -29.95 19.03 9.90
N ALA A 19 -30.43 19.35 11.11
CA ALA A 19 -29.57 19.67 12.26
C ALA A 19 -28.86 18.42 12.82
N ILE A 20 -29.53 17.27 12.81
CA ILE A 20 -28.87 15.99 13.18
C ILE A 20 -27.87 15.57 12.10
N GLY A 21 -28.13 15.97 10.84
CA GLY A 21 -27.23 15.75 9.72
C GLY A 21 -25.88 16.46 9.90
N PHE A 22 -25.94 17.76 10.16
CA PHE A 22 -24.76 18.59 10.40
C PHE A 22 -23.89 18.06 11.58
N LEU A 23 -24.52 17.58 12.66
CA LEU A 23 -23.83 17.06 13.85
C LEU A 23 -23.00 15.79 13.58
N ALA A 24 -23.50 14.88 12.74
CA ALA A 24 -22.76 13.64 12.42
C ALA A 24 -21.59 13.90 11.47
N ALA A 25 -21.75 14.82 10.50
CA ALA A 25 -20.66 15.26 9.62
C ALA A 25 -19.53 15.93 10.42
N VAL A 26 -19.86 16.83 11.36
CA VAL A 26 -18.88 17.47 12.25
C VAL A 26 -18.17 16.46 13.15
N LEU A 27 -18.87 15.41 13.63
CA LEU A 27 -18.25 14.35 14.45
C LEU A 27 -17.26 13.51 13.64
N VAL A 28 -17.65 13.04 12.44
CA VAL A 28 -16.77 12.26 11.57
C VAL A 28 -15.56 13.09 11.17
N VAL A 29 -15.74 14.38 10.92
CA VAL A 29 -14.67 15.32 10.57
C VAL A 29 -13.74 15.62 11.74
N SER A 30 -14.29 15.78 12.95
CA SER A 30 -13.49 15.94 14.17
C SER A 30 -12.67 14.67 14.48
N LEU A 31 -13.22 13.50 14.11
CA LEU A 31 -12.54 12.20 14.19
C LEU A 31 -11.52 11.98 13.06
N THR A 32 -11.72 12.61 11.89
CA THR A 32 -10.80 12.53 10.74
C THR A 32 -9.62 13.48 10.83
N LEU A 33 -9.78 14.62 11.53
CA LEU A 33 -8.78 15.70 11.59
C LEU A 33 -7.89 15.70 12.83
N ALA A 34 -8.25 14.99 13.90
CA ALA A 34 -7.42 14.85 15.12
C ALA A 34 -6.67 16.15 15.54
N ALA A 35 -7.33 17.31 15.53
CA ALA A 35 -6.73 18.57 15.97
C ALA A 35 -7.79 19.47 16.67
N PRO A 36 -7.37 20.41 17.54
CA PRO A 36 -8.08 20.77 18.78
C PRO A 36 -9.27 21.71 18.55
N LEU A 37 -10.40 21.40 19.20
CA LEU A 37 -11.58 22.29 19.27
C LEU A 37 -11.73 22.95 20.67
N LEU A 38 -10.71 22.87 21.53
CA LEU A 38 -10.79 23.36 22.92
C LEU A 38 -9.51 24.04 23.45
N ALA A 39 -8.72 24.68 22.58
CA ALA A 39 -7.57 25.52 23.00
C ALA A 39 -7.71 26.99 22.55
N ALA A 40 -8.89 27.42 22.13
CA ALA A 40 -9.18 28.84 21.87
C ALA A 40 -9.60 29.54 23.17
N ASP A 41 -8.66 29.64 24.11
CA ASP A 41 -8.66 30.73 25.07
C ASP A 41 -7.22 31.15 25.34
N GLN A 42 -6.62 31.84 24.37
CA GLN A 42 -5.45 32.70 24.60
C GLN A 42 -5.11 33.49 23.35
N LYS A 43 -5.58 34.74 23.29
CA LYS A 43 -4.89 35.90 22.70
C LYS A 43 -5.65 37.18 23.05
N SER A 44 -5.66 37.55 24.33
CA SER A 44 -5.63 38.97 24.69
C SER A 44 -4.20 39.29 25.13
N LYS A 45 -3.54 40.21 24.40
CA LYS A 45 -2.15 40.66 24.65
C LYS A 45 -2.04 41.54 25.91
N ALA A 46 -2.82 41.26 26.96
CA ALA A 46 -2.82 42.05 28.20
C ALA A 46 -2.44 41.24 29.46
N ALA A 47 -2.13 39.95 29.35
CA ALA A 47 -1.85 39.10 30.51
C ALA A 47 -0.47 38.41 30.44
N GLU A 48 0.61 39.19 30.32
CA GLU A 48 1.98 38.69 30.51
C GLU A 48 2.45 38.80 31.97
N LYS A 49 1.51 38.80 32.92
CA LYS A 49 1.74 38.74 34.36
C LYS A 49 0.69 37.83 35.03
N ASN A 50 0.77 36.52 34.79
CA ASN A 50 0.36 35.46 35.72
C ASN A 50 0.52 34.09 35.05
N LYS A 51 1.61 33.37 35.34
CA LYS A 51 1.69 31.93 35.10
C LYS A 51 0.86 31.20 36.16
N THR A 52 -0.46 31.20 36.02
CA THR A 52 -1.31 30.22 36.69
C THR A 52 -1.28 28.93 35.88
N VAL A 53 -0.46 27.98 36.33
CA VAL A 53 -0.44 26.59 35.86
C VAL A 53 -1.83 26.00 36.07
N GLU A 54 -2.47 25.46 35.03
CA GLU A 54 -3.72 24.70 35.16
C GLU A 54 -3.54 23.60 36.24
N PRO A 55 -4.54 23.36 37.12
CA PRO A 55 -4.38 22.38 38.19
C PRO A 55 -4.23 20.97 37.61
N ALA A 56 -3.20 20.25 38.05
CA ALA A 56 -3.00 18.83 37.74
C ALA A 56 -4.27 18.02 38.09
N TYR A 57 -4.76 17.21 37.14
CA TYR A 57 -5.97 16.42 37.34
C TYR A 57 -5.73 15.33 38.40
N LYS A 58 -6.38 15.42 39.56
CA LYS A 58 -6.34 14.35 40.58
C LYS A 58 -7.23 13.18 40.17
N LEU A 59 -6.70 12.26 39.37
CA LEU A 59 -7.38 11.02 38.97
C LEU A 59 -7.35 9.97 40.10
N SER A 60 -8.43 9.20 40.25
CA SER A 60 -8.56 8.19 41.31
C SER A 60 -7.58 7.03 41.10
N LYS A 61 -7.01 6.52 42.20
CA LYS A 61 -6.08 5.36 42.17
C LYS A 61 -6.75 4.11 41.58
N ALA A 62 -8.05 3.91 41.84
CA ALA A 62 -8.82 2.81 41.25
C ALA A 62 -8.92 2.88 39.72
N PHE A 63 -8.90 4.08 39.13
CA PHE A 63 -8.97 4.27 37.69
C PHE A 63 -7.60 4.18 37.01
N LYS A 64 -6.62 4.96 37.51
CA LYS A 64 -5.29 5.07 36.85
C LYS A 64 -4.25 4.08 37.35
N GLY A 65 -4.44 3.47 38.51
CA GLY A 65 -3.47 2.53 39.07
C GLY A 65 -2.07 3.14 39.22
N LYS A 66 -1.07 2.52 38.60
CA LYS A 66 0.33 2.97 38.54
C LYS A 66 0.64 3.84 37.31
N LEU A 67 -0.32 4.12 36.42
CA LEU A 67 -0.10 4.94 35.24
C LEU A 67 0.30 6.38 35.63
N PRO A 68 1.38 6.95 35.07
CA PRO A 68 1.89 8.27 35.45
C PRO A 68 1.12 9.41 34.77
N ILE A 69 -0.22 9.43 34.93
CA ILE A 69 -1.09 10.45 34.32
C ILE A 69 -1.17 11.67 35.24
N THR A 70 -0.63 12.79 34.75
CA THR A 70 -0.62 14.10 35.45
C THR A 70 -1.39 15.18 34.70
N ASP A 71 -1.29 15.20 33.36
CA ASP A 71 -1.70 16.36 32.56
C ASP A 71 -3.05 16.18 31.87
N LEU A 72 -3.56 14.95 31.81
CA LEU A 72 -4.80 14.60 31.11
C LEU A 72 -5.96 14.38 32.08
N SER A 73 -7.13 14.88 31.70
CA SER A 73 -8.38 14.52 32.36
C SER A 73 -8.70 13.03 32.17
N GLN A 74 -9.61 12.51 32.99
CA GLN A 74 -10.01 11.09 32.92
C GLN A 74 -10.49 10.71 31.51
N GLU A 75 -11.31 11.56 30.88
CA GLU A 75 -11.83 11.34 29.54
C GLU A 75 -10.73 11.45 28.48
N GLN A 76 -9.85 12.45 28.60
CA GLN A 76 -8.71 12.61 27.70
C GLN A 76 -7.79 11.39 27.74
N ALA A 77 -7.51 10.84 28.92
CA ALA A 77 -6.68 9.64 29.06
C ALA A 77 -7.31 8.40 28.40
N VAL A 78 -8.62 8.17 28.58
CA VAL A 78 -9.30 7.05 27.91
C VAL A 78 -9.28 7.21 26.39
N ILE A 79 -9.60 8.41 25.89
CA ILE A 79 -9.59 8.70 24.45
C ILE A 79 -8.17 8.59 23.89
N HIS A 80 -7.15 9.01 24.63
CA HIS A 80 -5.75 8.86 24.25
C HIS A 80 -5.39 7.39 24.08
N ALA A 81 -5.66 6.56 25.11
CA ALA A 81 -5.39 5.13 25.08
C ALA A 81 -6.13 4.43 23.91
N LEU A 82 -7.42 4.73 23.70
CA LEU A 82 -8.19 4.16 22.60
C LEU A 82 -7.69 4.59 21.20
N ASN A 83 -7.05 5.75 21.05
CA ASN A 83 -6.50 6.20 19.78
C ASN A 83 -5.04 5.80 19.56
N ARG A 84 -4.33 5.34 20.59
CA ARG A 84 -2.93 4.92 20.51
C ARG A 84 -2.78 3.41 20.56
N LEU A 85 -3.50 2.74 21.47
CA LEU A 85 -3.44 1.31 21.71
C LEU A 85 -4.59 0.53 21.03
N ALA A 86 -5.40 1.22 20.23
CA ALA A 86 -6.49 0.66 19.45
C ALA A 86 -6.74 1.50 18.19
N PHE A 87 -7.63 1.05 17.30
CA PHE A 87 -8.04 1.81 16.11
C PHE A 87 -9.06 2.92 16.44
N GLY A 88 -9.18 3.35 17.70
CA GLY A 88 -10.11 4.37 18.15
C GLY A 88 -11.32 3.82 18.92
N PRO A 89 -12.11 4.72 19.53
CA PRO A 89 -13.26 4.37 20.35
C PRO A 89 -14.43 3.85 19.51
N ARG A 90 -15.18 2.89 20.05
CA ARG A 90 -16.56 2.57 19.64
C ARG A 90 -17.57 3.09 20.66
N PRO A 91 -18.85 3.26 20.29
CA PRO A 91 -19.91 3.58 21.27
C PRO A 91 -19.88 2.60 22.46
N GLY A 92 -19.82 3.14 23.68
CA GLY A 92 -19.74 2.36 24.92
C GLY A 92 -18.33 2.03 25.41
N ASP A 93 -17.28 2.18 24.60
CA ASP A 93 -15.91 1.86 25.03
C ASP A 93 -15.42 2.78 26.16
N VAL A 94 -15.75 4.07 26.10
CA VAL A 94 -15.32 5.05 27.11
C VAL A 94 -15.97 4.75 28.46
N GLU A 95 -17.27 4.45 28.45
CA GLU A 95 -18.05 4.09 29.64
C GLU A 95 -17.55 2.77 30.25
N ARG A 96 -17.29 1.77 29.39
CA ARG A 96 -16.75 0.47 29.81
C ARG A 96 -15.39 0.61 30.48
N ILE A 97 -14.47 1.37 29.88
CA ILE A 97 -13.13 1.59 30.45
C ILE A 97 -13.21 2.40 31.74
N ARG A 98 -14.10 3.40 31.81
CA ARG A 98 -14.34 4.17 33.03
C ARG A 98 -14.81 3.28 34.19
N ALA A 99 -15.70 2.33 33.90
CA ALA A 99 -16.22 1.40 34.90
C ALA A 99 -15.17 0.36 35.35
N MET A 100 -14.36 -0.16 34.42
CA MET A 100 -13.37 -1.22 34.73
C MET A 100 -12.04 -0.70 35.30
N GLY A 101 -11.69 0.56 35.00
CA GLY A 101 -10.36 1.13 35.24
C GLY A 101 -9.45 1.05 34.01
N LEU A 102 -8.73 2.15 33.72
CA LEU A 102 -7.89 2.26 32.52
C LEU A 102 -6.69 1.32 32.56
N GLU A 103 -5.99 1.23 33.69
CA GLU A 103 -4.85 0.31 33.84
C GLU A 103 -5.26 -1.15 33.62
N LYS A 104 -6.41 -1.55 34.17
CA LYS A 104 -6.94 -2.92 33.99
C LYS A 104 -7.25 -3.22 32.52
N TRP A 105 -7.83 -2.27 31.80
CA TRP A 105 -8.06 -2.41 30.36
C TRP A 105 -6.73 -2.57 29.59
N ILE A 106 -5.73 -1.74 29.89
CA ILE A 106 -4.40 -1.81 29.27
C ILE A 106 -3.75 -3.17 29.53
N GLN A 107 -3.82 -3.68 30.76
CA GLN A 107 -3.26 -4.98 31.13
C GLN A 107 -3.94 -6.15 30.39
N GLN A 108 -5.24 -6.06 30.10
CA GLN A 108 -5.91 -7.03 29.22
C GLN A 108 -5.39 -6.93 27.78
N GLN A 109 -5.18 -5.72 27.26
CA GLN A 109 -4.67 -5.51 25.89
C GLN A 109 -3.23 -6.02 25.71
N LEU A 110 -2.38 -5.94 26.74
CA LEU A 110 -1.04 -6.51 26.75
C LEU A 110 -1.04 -8.05 26.80
N LYS A 111 -2.19 -8.67 27.13
CA LYS A 111 -2.39 -10.13 27.24
C LYS A 111 -3.61 -10.55 26.41
N PRO A 112 -3.56 -10.45 25.08
CA PRO A 112 -4.72 -10.62 24.20
C PRO A 112 -5.39 -12.00 24.33
N GLU A 113 -4.67 -13.03 24.73
CA GLU A 113 -5.19 -14.37 25.03
C GLU A 113 -6.24 -14.37 26.15
N SER A 114 -6.22 -13.38 27.03
CA SER A 114 -7.22 -13.20 28.10
C SER A 114 -8.55 -12.60 27.61
N ILE A 115 -8.60 -12.14 26.36
CA ILE A 115 -9.77 -11.48 25.76
C ILE A 115 -10.47 -12.46 24.81
N ASP A 116 -11.77 -12.70 25.03
CA ASP A 116 -12.60 -13.43 24.08
C ASP A 116 -12.80 -12.61 22.80
N ASP A 117 -12.51 -13.25 21.67
CA ASP A 117 -12.65 -12.66 20.33
C ASP A 117 -13.39 -13.60 19.37
N SER A 118 -14.17 -14.54 19.92
CA SER A 118 -14.95 -15.51 19.15
C SER A 118 -15.95 -14.85 18.18
N ALA A 119 -16.47 -13.67 18.52
CA ALA A 119 -17.39 -12.91 17.68
C ALA A 119 -16.74 -12.43 16.37
N VAL A 120 -15.50 -11.94 16.40
CA VAL A 120 -14.80 -11.57 15.16
C VAL A 120 -14.35 -12.81 14.40
N ALA A 121 -13.98 -13.90 15.10
CA ALA A 121 -13.63 -15.16 14.44
C ALA A 121 -14.77 -15.65 13.54
N LYS A 122 -16.02 -15.62 14.03
CA LYS A 122 -17.22 -15.95 13.22
C LYS A 122 -17.39 -15.04 12.01
N ARG A 123 -17.13 -13.73 12.16
CA ARG A 123 -17.18 -12.78 11.03
C ARG A 123 -16.12 -13.05 9.98
N LEU A 124 -15.01 -13.69 10.34
CA LEU A 124 -13.92 -13.99 9.41
C LEU A 124 -14.14 -15.28 8.62
N GLU A 125 -15.06 -16.16 9.04
CA GLU A 125 -15.40 -17.41 8.35
C GLU A 125 -15.91 -17.19 6.91
N GLN A 126 -16.47 -16.02 6.64
CA GLN A 126 -16.92 -15.64 5.28
C GLN A 126 -15.76 -15.48 4.27
N TYR A 127 -14.53 -15.28 4.75
CA TYR A 127 -13.33 -15.11 3.92
C TYR A 127 -12.60 -16.44 3.77
N THR A 128 -13.08 -17.28 2.86
CA THR A 128 -12.62 -18.66 2.71
C THR A 128 -11.15 -18.78 2.34
N THR A 129 -10.58 -17.79 1.64
CA THR A 129 -9.16 -17.79 1.25
C THR A 129 -8.21 -17.71 2.44
N LEU A 130 -8.64 -17.21 3.60
CA LEU A 130 -7.80 -17.09 4.80
C LEU A 130 -7.41 -18.42 5.41
N ALA A 131 -8.24 -19.45 5.22
CA ALA A 131 -8.02 -20.79 5.78
C ALA A 131 -7.20 -21.69 4.86
N MET A 132 -7.07 -21.32 3.58
CA MET A 132 -6.36 -22.12 2.58
C MET A 132 -4.83 -22.05 2.78
N SER A 133 -4.16 -23.12 2.37
CA SER A 133 -2.70 -23.15 2.18
C SER A 133 -2.30 -22.41 0.90
N THR A 134 -1.02 -22.05 0.78
CA THR A 134 -0.52 -21.39 -0.44
C THR A 134 -0.69 -22.26 -1.68
N SER A 135 -0.46 -23.58 -1.61
CA SER A 135 -0.71 -24.49 -2.74
C SER A 135 -2.19 -24.48 -3.16
N GLN A 136 -3.12 -24.57 -2.19
CA GLN A 136 -4.56 -24.52 -2.49
C GLN A 136 -4.95 -23.21 -3.18
N LEU A 137 -4.41 -22.08 -2.70
CA LEU A 137 -4.67 -20.78 -3.32
C LEU A 137 -4.13 -20.70 -4.76
N MET A 138 -2.94 -21.27 -5.02
CA MET A 138 -2.36 -21.29 -6.36
C MET A 138 -3.14 -22.17 -7.34
N ASP A 139 -3.74 -23.26 -6.84
CA ASP A 139 -4.54 -24.18 -7.64
C ASP A 139 -5.97 -23.63 -7.89
N GLU A 140 -6.61 -23.03 -6.88
CA GLU A 140 -7.99 -22.55 -6.97
C GLU A 140 -8.14 -21.13 -7.57
N TYR A 141 -7.08 -20.31 -7.48
CA TYR A 141 -7.05 -18.92 -7.97
C TYR A 141 -5.90 -18.70 -8.97
N PRO A 142 -5.82 -19.45 -10.08
CA PRO A 142 -4.66 -19.46 -10.95
C PRO A 142 -4.37 -18.10 -11.60
N ASN A 143 -3.09 -17.83 -11.87
CA ASN A 143 -2.70 -16.63 -12.61
C ASN A 143 -3.21 -16.73 -14.07
N PRO A 144 -3.94 -15.71 -14.58
CA PRO A 144 -4.48 -15.74 -15.94
C PRO A 144 -3.43 -15.94 -17.04
N ASN A 145 -2.23 -15.42 -16.87
CA ASN A 145 -1.16 -15.57 -17.87
C ASN A 145 -0.64 -17.01 -17.92
N ILE A 146 -0.53 -17.66 -16.76
CA ILE A 146 -0.11 -19.07 -16.67
C ILE A 146 -1.18 -19.96 -17.27
N GLU A 147 -2.44 -19.67 -16.99
CA GLU A 147 -3.57 -20.43 -17.51
C GLU A 147 -3.74 -20.26 -19.03
N ALA A 148 -3.52 -19.04 -19.55
CA ALA A 148 -3.45 -18.78 -20.99
C ALA A 148 -2.35 -19.62 -21.65
N ALA A 149 -1.14 -19.65 -21.06
CA ALA A 149 -0.02 -20.44 -21.55
C ALA A 149 -0.33 -21.95 -21.54
N LYS A 150 -0.94 -22.47 -20.47
CA LYS A 150 -1.39 -23.88 -20.40
C LYS A 150 -2.40 -24.24 -21.50
N ARG A 151 -3.22 -23.28 -21.93
CA ARG A 151 -4.23 -23.44 -22.98
C ARG A 151 -3.70 -23.14 -24.39
N GLY A 152 -2.43 -22.77 -24.53
CA GLY A 152 -1.85 -22.38 -25.82
C GLY A 152 -2.45 -21.10 -26.40
N MET A 153 -2.98 -20.21 -25.54
CA MET A 153 -3.65 -18.97 -25.93
C MET A 153 -2.82 -17.73 -25.60
N ALA A 154 -3.05 -16.64 -26.33
CA ALA A 154 -2.49 -15.33 -25.96
C ALA A 154 -3.10 -14.83 -24.63
N PRO A 155 -2.31 -14.26 -23.70
CA PRO A 155 -2.82 -13.76 -22.42
C PRO A 155 -3.95 -12.73 -22.55
N GLU A 156 -3.90 -11.88 -23.58
CA GLU A 156 -4.95 -10.89 -23.84
C GLU A 156 -6.29 -11.52 -24.23
N GLU A 157 -6.24 -12.57 -25.04
CA GLU A 157 -7.42 -13.31 -25.50
C GLU A 157 -8.08 -14.04 -24.33
N TYR A 158 -7.28 -14.71 -23.49
CA TYR A 158 -7.77 -15.37 -22.28
C TYR A 158 -8.43 -14.37 -21.32
N ARG A 159 -7.82 -13.18 -21.12
CA ARG A 159 -8.39 -12.12 -20.29
C ARG A 159 -9.71 -11.59 -20.83
N LYS A 160 -9.86 -11.48 -22.16
CA LYS A 160 -11.14 -11.09 -22.79
C LYS A 160 -12.22 -12.13 -22.54
N GLN A 161 -11.92 -13.43 -22.75
CA GLN A 161 -12.87 -14.50 -22.47
C GLN A 161 -13.29 -14.53 -21.00
N LEU A 162 -12.34 -14.36 -20.07
CA LEU A 162 -12.63 -14.29 -18.64
C LEU A 162 -13.53 -13.09 -18.32
N GLN A 163 -13.27 -11.92 -18.91
CA GLN A 163 -14.12 -10.74 -18.73
C GLN A 163 -15.54 -10.94 -19.27
N GLU A 164 -15.70 -11.60 -20.42
CA GLU A 164 -17.02 -11.89 -20.99
C GLU A 164 -17.81 -12.86 -20.12
N GLN A 165 -17.18 -13.94 -19.65
CA GLN A 165 -17.77 -14.87 -18.69
C GLN A 165 -18.22 -14.17 -17.41
N GLN A 166 -17.35 -13.33 -16.85
CA GLN A 166 -17.67 -12.53 -15.66
C GLN A 166 -18.83 -11.55 -15.91
N ARG A 167 -18.89 -10.90 -17.08
CA ARG A 167 -19.99 -9.98 -17.41
C ARG A 167 -21.33 -10.70 -17.50
N GLU A 168 -21.36 -11.88 -18.10
CA GLU A 168 -22.59 -12.67 -18.21
C GLU A 168 -23.02 -13.20 -16.84
N GLN A 169 -22.09 -13.66 -16.02
CA GLN A 169 -22.37 -14.07 -14.64
C GLN A 169 -22.97 -12.93 -13.81
N VAL A 170 -22.35 -11.75 -13.82
CA VAL A 170 -22.86 -10.54 -13.13
C VAL A 170 -24.27 -10.20 -13.62
N ARG A 171 -24.52 -10.30 -14.93
CA ARG A 171 -25.84 -10.03 -15.52
C ARG A 171 -26.90 -10.99 -14.99
N GLN A 172 -26.58 -12.28 -14.90
CA GLN A 172 -27.47 -13.30 -14.35
C GLN A 172 -27.75 -13.07 -12.86
N THR A 173 -26.72 -12.79 -12.06
CA THR A 173 -26.87 -12.50 -10.63
C THR A 173 -27.75 -11.28 -10.37
N ILE A 174 -27.55 -10.19 -11.12
CA ILE A 174 -28.38 -8.98 -11.03
C ILE A 174 -29.83 -9.26 -11.43
N MET A 175 -30.07 -10.10 -12.45
CA MET A 175 -31.42 -10.45 -12.89
C MET A 175 -32.16 -11.28 -11.83
N GLN A 176 -31.44 -12.13 -11.08
CA GLN A 176 -32.01 -13.02 -10.08
C GLN A 176 -32.23 -12.36 -8.70
N ASN A 177 -31.59 -11.21 -8.43
CA ASN A 177 -31.71 -10.52 -7.15
C ASN A 177 -32.14 -9.05 -7.33
N PRO A 178 -33.43 -8.72 -7.10
CA PRO A 178 -33.97 -7.37 -7.22
C PRO A 178 -33.30 -6.32 -6.30
N GLU A 179 -32.83 -6.71 -5.12
CA GLU A 179 -32.13 -5.81 -4.19
C GLU A 179 -30.74 -5.44 -4.72
N LEU A 180 -29.96 -6.44 -5.17
CA LEU A 180 -28.68 -6.22 -5.86
C LEU A 180 -28.86 -5.38 -7.14
N ALA A 181 -29.97 -5.54 -7.86
CA ALA A 181 -30.27 -4.70 -9.02
C ALA A 181 -30.51 -3.23 -8.65
N ALA A 182 -31.17 -2.96 -7.52
CA ALA A 182 -31.34 -1.60 -7.02
C ALA A 182 -30.01 -1.01 -6.54
N GLU A 183 -29.17 -1.81 -5.88
CA GLU A 183 -27.84 -1.40 -5.43
C GLU A 183 -26.89 -1.14 -6.60
N ALA A 184 -26.88 -2.00 -7.62
CA ALA A 184 -26.12 -1.81 -8.86
C ALA A 184 -26.57 -0.56 -9.63
N ARG A 185 -27.87 -0.21 -9.61
CA ARG A 185 -28.39 1.04 -10.18
C ARG A 185 -27.89 2.26 -9.39
N ARG A 186 -27.90 2.21 -8.06
CA ARG A 186 -27.34 3.29 -7.20
C ARG A 186 -25.82 3.44 -7.40
N ALA A 187 -25.10 2.33 -7.45
CA ALA A 187 -23.66 2.29 -7.73
C ALA A 187 -23.31 2.94 -9.07
N ARG A 188 -24.11 2.71 -10.12
CA ARG A 188 -23.91 3.36 -11.44
C ARG A 188 -24.10 4.88 -11.41
N GLN A 189 -24.95 5.40 -10.52
CA GLN A 189 -25.14 6.84 -10.36
C GLN A 189 -23.93 7.52 -9.70
N GLY A 190 -23.12 6.77 -8.93
CA GLY A 190 -21.91 7.28 -8.26
C GLY A 190 -20.66 7.39 -9.16
N GLY A 191 -20.74 6.97 -10.43
CA GLY A 191 -19.61 6.92 -11.35
C GLY A 191 -18.73 5.66 -11.22
N VAL A 192 -17.95 5.35 -12.26
CA VAL A 192 -17.12 4.12 -12.35
C VAL A 192 -16.00 4.11 -11.31
N ASP A 193 -15.56 5.27 -10.85
CA ASP A 193 -14.45 5.45 -9.91
C ASP A 193 -14.91 5.47 -8.43
N ASN A 194 -16.17 5.14 -8.14
CA ASN A 194 -16.71 5.07 -6.78
C ASN A 194 -16.28 3.75 -6.09
N PRO A 195 -15.62 3.79 -4.91
CA PRO A 195 -15.21 2.59 -4.17
C PRO A 195 -16.33 1.59 -3.86
N ASN A 196 -17.56 2.06 -3.58
CA ASN A 196 -18.71 1.18 -3.34
C ASN A 196 -19.15 0.47 -4.63
N ALA A 197 -19.14 1.18 -5.76
CA ALA A 197 -19.50 0.59 -7.04
C ALA A 197 -18.47 -0.46 -7.48
N GLN A 198 -17.18 -0.18 -7.21
CA GLN A 198 -16.10 -1.12 -7.45
C GLN A 198 -16.19 -2.34 -6.54
N ALA A 199 -16.47 -2.14 -5.24
CA ALA A 199 -16.69 -3.20 -4.28
C ALA A 199 -17.81 -4.16 -4.70
N LEU A 200 -18.99 -3.60 -5.02
CA LEU A 200 -20.13 -4.36 -5.49
C LEU A 200 -19.78 -5.14 -6.77
N ARG A 201 -19.03 -4.53 -7.69
CA ARG A 201 -18.57 -5.20 -8.90
C ARG A 201 -17.63 -6.37 -8.58
N MET A 202 -16.72 -6.22 -7.63
CA MET A 202 -15.82 -7.29 -7.21
C MET A 202 -16.59 -8.45 -6.57
N GLU A 203 -17.59 -8.15 -5.76
CA GLU A 203 -18.46 -9.15 -5.11
C GLU A 203 -19.30 -9.92 -6.14
N LEU A 204 -19.93 -9.22 -7.08
CA LEU A 204 -20.74 -9.82 -8.15
C LEU A 204 -19.93 -10.68 -9.13
N MET A 205 -18.64 -10.40 -9.30
CA MET A 205 -17.79 -11.08 -10.27
C MET A 205 -17.34 -12.48 -9.83
N ASN A 206 -17.60 -12.88 -8.57
CA ASN A 206 -17.13 -14.15 -7.99
C ASN A 206 -15.70 -14.51 -8.43
N ASP A 207 -14.81 -13.51 -8.40
CA ASP A 207 -13.56 -13.50 -9.14
C ASP A 207 -12.62 -14.61 -8.63
N LYS A 208 -12.36 -15.66 -9.42
CA LYS A 208 -11.38 -16.72 -9.11
C LYS A 208 -9.97 -16.36 -9.58
N THR A 209 -9.56 -15.13 -9.33
CA THR A 209 -8.20 -14.65 -9.63
C THR A 209 -7.45 -14.29 -8.36
N PRO A 210 -6.11 -14.09 -8.43
CA PRO A 210 -5.31 -13.72 -7.25
C PRO A 210 -5.76 -12.42 -6.58
N ARG A 211 -6.53 -11.58 -7.29
CA ARG A 211 -7.13 -10.35 -6.73
C ARG A 211 -8.08 -10.65 -5.58
N ARG A 212 -8.81 -11.76 -5.63
CA ARG A 212 -9.72 -12.15 -4.55
C ARG A 212 -8.99 -12.53 -3.28
N VAL A 213 -7.86 -13.24 -3.40
CA VAL A 213 -7.01 -13.62 -2.27
C VAL A 213 -6.56 -12.38 -1.49
N VAL A 214 -6.02 -11.37 -2.19
CA VAL A 214 -5.58 -10.12 -1.55
C VAL A 214 -6.76 -9.27 -1.09
N GLY A 215 -7.89 -9.30 -1.80
CA GLY A 215 -9.11 -8.57 -1.45
C GLY A 215 -9.75 -9.08 -0.16
N GLU A 216 -9.90 -10.40 -0.01
CA GLU A 216 -10.40 -11.04 1.21
C GLU A 216 -9.44 -10.83 2.38
N LEU A 217 -8.12 -10.94 2.16
CA LEU A 217 -7.12 -10.62 3.18
C LEU A 217 -7.25 -9.18 3.68
N SER A 218 -7.44 -8.23 2.77
CA SER A 218 -7.64 -6.81 3.10
C SER A 218 -8.95 -6.56 3.85
N ALA A 219 -10.03 -7.20 3.42
CA ALA A 219 -11.32 -7.13 4.10
C ALA A 219 -11.24 -7.73 5.52
N ALA A 220 -10.53 -8.84 5.68
CA ALA A 220 -10.28 -9.48 6.97
C ALA A 220 -9.50 -8.58 7.93
N LYS A 221 -8.44 -7.94 7.46
CA LYS A 221 -7.66 -6.97 8.24
C LYS A 221 -8.53 -5.82 8.73
N LEU A 222 -9.37 -5.25 7.87
CA LEU A 222 -10.30 -4.19 8.27
C LEU A 222 -11.36 -4.69 9.26
N THR A 223 -11.94 -5.87 9.02
CA THR A 223 -12.92 -6.50 9.92
C THR A 223 -12.34 -6.68 11.32
N ARG A 224 -11.09 -7.14 11.45
CA ARG A 224 -10.43 -7.24 12.76
C ARG A 224 -10.22 -5.88 13.41
N ALA A 225 -9.73 -4.88 12.67
CA ALA A 225 -9.57 -3.53 13.18
C ALA A 225 -10.88 -2.96 13.75
N ILE A 226 -12.01 -3.19 13.08
CA ILE A 226 -13.33 -2.68 13.48
C ILE A 226 -13.95 -3.46 14.65
N TYR A 227 -13.88 -4.80 14.62
CA TYR A 227 -14.70 -5.63 15.50
C TYR A 227 -13.96 -6.31 16.64
N SER A 228 -12.66 -6.58 16.50
CA SER A 228 -11.90 -7.32 17.51
C SER A 228 -11.88 -6.58 18.85
N GLU A 229 -11.99 -7.31 19.95
CA GLU A 229 -11.72 -6.78 21.30
C GLU A 229 -10.20 -6.76 21.63
N ARG A 230 -9.38 -7.52 20.89
CA ARG A 230 -7.92 -7.61 21.01
C ARG A 230 -7.22 -6.47 20.25
N GLN A 231 -7.65 -5.25 20.49
CA GLN A 231 -7.27 -4.08 19.70
C GLN A 231 -5.76 -3.82 19.62
N LEU A 232 -5.01 -3.97 20.72
CA LEU A 232 -3.56 -3.77 20.69
C LEU A 232 -2.86 -4.83 19.83
N GLN A 233 -3.32 -6.09 19.85
CA GLN A 233 -2.81 -7.14 18.97
C GLN A 233 -3.02 -6.79 17.50
N GLU A 234 -4.19 -6.23 17.14
CA GLU A 234 -4.48 -5.82 15.76
C GLU A 234 -3.63 -4.61 15.31
N VAL A 235 -3.40 -3.65 16.20
CA VAL A 235 -2.48 -2.53 15.95
C VAL A 235 -1.05 -3.02 15.74
N MET A 236 -0.60 -3.97 16.57
CA MET A 236 0.73 -4.56 16.43
C MET A 236 0.87 -5.43 15.19
N ALA A 237 -0.17 -6.18 14.80
CA ALA A 237 -0.17 -6.92 13.54
C ALA A 237 -0.05 -5.98 12.31
N ASP A 238 -0.75 -4.84 12.31
CA ASP A 238 -0.58 -3.80 11.27
C ASP A 238 0.85 -3.25 11.25
N PHE A 239 1.39 -2.90 12.44
CA PHE A 239 2.73 -2.37 12.58
C PHE A 239 3.80 -3.36 12.08
N TRP A 240 3.74 -4.62 12.49
CA TRP A 240 4.73 -5.63 12.10
C TRP A 240 4.64 -6.03 10.64
N PHE A 241 3.42 -6.14 10.07
CA PHE A 241 3.29 -6.36 8.64
C PHE A 241 3.94 -5.22 7.85
N ASN A 242 3.72 -3.97 8.29
CA ASN A 242 4.31 -2.80 7.67
C ASN A 242 5.85 -2.73 7.84
N HIS A 243 6.36 -3.21 8.99
CA HIS A 243 7.79 -3.29 9.26
C HIS A 243 8.49 -4.34 8.39
N PHE A 244 7.89 -5.52 8.24
CA PHE A 244 8.37 -6.62 7.40
C PHE A 244 7.56 -6.68 6.09
N ASN A 245 7.51 -5.56 5.38
CA ASN A 245 6.62 -5.38 4.23
C ASN A 245 6.99 -6.34 3.08
N VAL A 246 5.94 -6.90 2.46
CA VAL A 246 6.05 -7.73 1.26
C VAL A 246 5.01 -7.28 0.24
N PHE A 247 5.42 -7.10 -1.01
CA PHE A 247 4.56 -6.56 -2.06
C PHE A 247 3.73 -7.65 -2.75
N ALA A 248 2.40 -7.57 -2.66
CA ALA A 248 1.50 -8.60 -3.17
C ALA A 248 1.64 -8.89 -4.68
N GLN A 249 2.07 -7.91 -5.49
CA GLN A 249 2.16 -8.09 -6.94
C GLN A 249 3.55 -8.57 -7.41
N LYS A 250 4.47 -8.90 -6.50
CA LYS A 250 5.73 -9.56 -6.87
C LYS A 250 5.50 -11.07 -7.09
N GLY A 251 5.24 -11.45 -8.33
CA GLY A 251 5.09 -12.86 -8.72
C GLY A 251 3.98 -13.59 -7.93
N PRO A 252 4.27 -14.73 -7.27
CA PRO A 252 3.31 -15.52 -6.49
C PRO A 252 3.12 -15.03 -5.04
N VAL A 253 3.70 -13.90 -4.63
CA VAL A 253 3.62 -13.41 -3.24
C VAL A 253 2.18 -13.23 -2.76
N ASN A 254 1.25 -12.81 -3.63
CA ASN A 254 -0.19 -12.71 -3.31
C ASN A 254 -0.80 -13.99 -2.70
N PHE A 255 -0.33 -15.18 -3.06
CA PHE A 255 -0.79 -16.46 -2.51
C PHE A 255 -0.10 -16.84 -1.20
N MET A 256 1.06 -16.24 -0.92
CA MET A 256 1.82 -16.46 0.32
C MET A 256 1.36 -15.50 1.44
N LEU A 257 0.71 -14.38 1.09
CA LEU A 257 0.30 -13.38 2.06
C LEU A 257 -0.67 -13.89 3.14
N PRO A 258 -1.69 -14.72 2.85
CA PRO A 258 -2.60 -15.19 3.89
C PRO A 258 -1.91 -16.01 4.99
N SER A 259 -1.02 -16.94 4.62
CA SER A 259 -0.23 -17.72 5.58
C SER A 259 0.83 -16.85 6.26
N TYR A 260 1.48 -15.95 5.52
CA TYR A 260 2.45 -15.00 6.09
C TYR A 260 1.84 -14.13 7.19
N GLU A 261 0.66 -13.54 6.96
CA GLU A 261 0.01 -12.75 8.00
C GLU A 261 -0.49 -13.62 9.15
N ARG A 262 -1.18 -14.74 8.86
CA ARG A 262 -1.81 -15.61 9.87
C ARG A 262 -0.79 -16.29 10.77
N ASP A 263 0.21 -16.95 10.17
CA ASP A 263 1.09 -17.91 10.85
C ASP A 263 2.38 -17.29 11.35
N ILE A 264 2.77 -16.12 10.81
CA ILE A 264 4.00 -15.42 11.17
C ILE A 264 3.67 -14.10 11.86
N ILE A 265 3.15 -13.11 11.13
CA ILE A 265 2.98 -11.76 11.68
C ILE A 265 2.06 -11.75 12.90
N ARG A 266 0.84 -12.30 12.76
CA ARG A 266 -0.17 -12.27 13.83
C ARG A 266 0.17 -13.20 15.00
N ARG A 267 0.77 -14.36 14.70
CA ARG A 267 1.20 -15.32 15.71
C ARG A 267 2.25 -14.72 16.65
N HIS A 268 3.17 -13.92 16.11
CA HIS A 268 4.27 -13.34 16.87
C HIS A 268 4.08 -11.85 17.23
N ALA A 269 2.94 -11.23 16.89
CA ALA A 269 2.72 -9.79 17.05
C ALA A 269 2.92 -9.25 18.48
N MET A 270 2.59 -10.06 19.49
CA MET A 270 2.75 -9.78 20.92
C MET A 270 3.77 -10.71 21.59
N GLY A 271 4.68 -11.31 20.80
CA GLY A 271 5.71 -12.25 21.27
C GLY A 271 7.08 -11.60 21.44
N LYS A 272 8.14 -12.38 21.23
CA LYS A 272 9.52 -11.85 21.17
C LYS A 272 9.86 -11.43 19.75
N PHE A 273 10.60 -10.33 19.63
CA PHE A 273 11.10 -9.82 18.35
C PHE A 273 11.98 -10.84 17.63
N GLY A 274 12.85 -11.56 18.34
CA GLY A 274 13.70 -12.58 17.74
C GLY A 274 12.93 -13.72 17.08
N ASP A 275 11.83 -14.16 17.68
CA ASP A 275 10.96 -15.20 17.10
C ASP A 275 10.28 -14.68 15.83
N LEU A 276 9.79 -13.44 15.86
CA LEU A 276 9.19 -12.77 14.70
C LEU A 276 10.22 -12.58 13.57
N LEU A 277 11.43 -12.14 13.90
CA LEU A 277 12.52 -11.94 12.94
C LEU A 277 12.91 -13.29 12.30
N SER A 278 13.07 -14.35 13.08
CA SER A 278 13.40 -15.68 12.56
C SER A 278 12.30 -16.25 11.67
N ALA A 279 11.04 -16.11 12.09
CA ALA A 279 9.89 -16.61 11.34
C ALA A 279 9.65 -15.84 10.03
N THR A 280 9.76 -14.51 10.06
CA THR A 280 9.72 -13.69 8.83
C THR A 280 10.89 -14.03 7.92
N ALA A 281 12.07 -14.30 8.51
CA ALA A 281 13.26 -14.46 7.72
C ALA A 281 13.31 -15.73 6.87
N LYS A 282 12.64 -16.77 7.34
CA LYS A 282 12.49 -18.06 6.64
C LYS A 282 11.17 -18.15 5.87
N SER A 283 10.38 -17.09 5.84
CA SER A 283 9.07 -17.13 5.20
C SER A 283 9.17 -17.20 3.67
N PRO A 284 8.30 -17.99 3.00
CA PRO A 284 8.25 -18.01 1.54
C PRO A 284 8.01 -16.63 0.92
N ALA A 285 7.14 -15.82 1.53
CA ALA A 285 6.84 -14.47 1.06
C ALA A 285 8.09 -13.57 1.06
N MET A 286 8.84 -13.52 2.17
CA MET A 286 10.02 -12.66 2.30
C MET A 286 11.17 -13.14 1.41
N LEU A 287 11.44 -14.45 1.41
CA LEU A 287 12.51 -15.03 0.58
C LEU A 287 12.26 -14.82 -0.91
N PHE A 288 11.00 -14.92 -1.36
CA PHE A 288 10.63 -14.60 -2.74
C PHE A 288 10.70 -13.10 -3.01
N TYR A 289 10.16 -12.28 -2.12
CA TYR A 289 10.07 -10.83 -2.32
C TYR A 289 11.44 -10.15 -2.37
N LEU A 290 12.43 -10.63 -1.63
CA LEU A 290 13.80 -10.10 -1.64
C LEU A 290 14.78 -10.96 -2.46
N ASP A 291 14.26 -11.90 -3.26
CA ASP A 291 14.99 -12.75 -4.19
C ASP A 291 16.09 -13.63 -3.55
N ASN A 292 16.09 -13.80 -2.23
CA ASN A 292 17.08 -14.64 -1.55
C ASN A 292 16.97 -16.12 -1.94
N TRP A 293 15.78 -16.57 -2.37
CA TRP A 293 15.60 -17.93 -2.87
C TRP A 293 16.45 -18.26 -4.12
N GLN A 294 17.02 -17.24 -4.76
CA GLN A 294 17.97 -17.38 -5.86
C GLN A 294 19.43 -17.28 -5.42
N SER A 295 19.69 -16.85 -4.18
CA SER A 295 21.02 -16.62 -3.63
C SER A 295 21.79 -17.94 -3.50
N ALA A 296 22.98 -17.96 -4.07
CA ALA A 296 23.91 -19.08 -3.99
C ALA A 296 25.33 -18.57 -3.83
N ASP A 297 26.17 -19.32 -3.12
CA ASP A 297 27.60 -19.07 -3.13
C ASP A 297 28.16 -19.39 -4.53
N PRO A 298 28.86 -18.45 -5.20
CA PRO A 298 29.34 -18.67 -6.56
C PRO A 298 30.28 -19.87 -6.69
N VAL A 299 31.10 -20.13 -5.66
CA VAL A 299 32.07 -21.23 -5.67
C VAL A 299 31.37 -22.57 -5.44
N ALA A 300 30.47 -22.63 -4.46
CA ALA A 300 29.66 -23.82 -4.19
C ALA A 300 28.77 -24.17 -5.40
N PHE A 301 28.14 -23.17 -6.02
CA PHE A 301 27.29 -23.37 -7.19
C PHE A 301 28.08 -23.88 -8.39
N ALA A 302 29.26 -23.32 -8.67
CA ALA A 302 30.13 -23.80 -9.75
C ALA A 302 30.54 -25.27 -9.54
N LYS A 303 30.91 -25.66 -8.30
CA LYS A 303 31.20 -27.06 -7.94
C LYS A 303 30.00 -27.97 -8.20
N LEU A 304 28.79 -27.53 -7.84
CA LEU A 304 27.56 -28.29 -8.07
C LEU A 304 27.28 -28.47 -9.57
N GLU A 305 27.45 -27.41 -10.36
CA GLU A 305 27.24 -27.44 -11.81
C GLU A 305 28.19 -28.47 -12.47
N ASP A 306 29.47 -28.44 -12.13
CA ASP A 306 30.45 -29.40 -12.62
C ASP A 306 30.08 -30.85 -12.28
N GLN A 307 29.64 -31.10 -11.04
CA GLN A 307 29.19 -32.42 -10.61
C GLN A 307 27.96 -32.91 -11.39
N LEU A 308 27.00 -32.03 -11.67
CA LEU A 308 25.81 -32.36 -12.45
C LEU A 308 26.16 -32.67 -13.92
N VAL A 309 27.05 -31.88 -14.52
CA VAL A 309 27.57 -32.12 -15.88
C VAL A 309 28.31 -33.45 -15.94
N GLN A 310 29.16 -33.75 -14.97
CA GLN A 310 29.87 -35.02 -14.88
C GLN A 310 28.92 -36.21 -14.71
N ARG A 311 27.92 -36.14 -13.82
CA ARG A 311 26.91 -37.20 -13.67
C ARG A 311 26.13 -37.44 -14.95
N ARG A 312 25.77 -36.38 -15.67
CA ARG A 312 25.09 -36.49 -16.96
C ARG A 312 25.97 -37.16 -18.00
N ARG A 313 27.26 -36.80 -18.08
CA ARG A 313 28.25 -37.48 -18.94
C ARG A 313 28.40 -38.95 -18.57
N GLN A 314 28.49 -39.28 -17.29
CA GLN A 314 28.61 -40.65 -16.80
C GLN A 314 27.35 -41.49 -17.08
N PHE A 315 26.16 -40.90 -16.94
CA PHE A 315 24.89 -41.54 -17.32
C PHE A 315 24.86 -41.80 -18.83
N LEU A 316 25.20 -40.79 -19.63
CA LEU A 316 25.28 -40.94 -21.09
C LEU A 316 26.36 -41.95 -21.52
N SER A 317 27.49 -42.09 -20.81
CA SER A 317 28.49 -43.11 -21.12
C SER A 317 28.08 -44.52 -20.68
N ARG A 318 27.25 -44.65 -19.63
CA ARG A 318 26.70 -45.94 -19.16
C ARG A 318 25.56 -46.47 -20.03
N PHE A 319 24.81 -45.58 -20.69
CA PHE A 319 23.69 -45.94 -21.56
C PHE A 319 23.95 -45.68 -23.06
N GLY A 320 25.03 -45.00 -23.40
CA GLY A 320 25.42 -44.63 -24.77
C GLY A 320 26.27 -45.66 -25.50
N GLY A 321 26.23 -46.93 -25.06
CA GLY A 321 26.84 -48.07 -25.74
C GLY A 321 25.83 -48.95 -26.47
N MET A 322 24.64 -48.44 -26.83
CA MET A 322 23.65 -49.22 -27.58
C MET A 322 23.85 -49.01 -29.08
N ASP A 323 24.24 -50.07 -29.78
CA ASP A 323 24.41 -50.10 -31.24
C ASP A 323 23.13 -49.58 -31.93
N PRO A 324 23.22 -48.57 -32.82
CA PRO A 324 22.08 -48.03 -33.57
C PRO A 324 21.25 -49.09 -34.30
N ARG A 325 21.85 -50.23 -34.64
CA ARG A 325 21.15 -51.37 -35.28
C ARG A 325 20.30 -52.16 -34.28
N MET A 326 20.72 -52.28 -33.03
CA MET A 326 19.93 -52.94 -31.97
C MET A 326 18.72 -52.12 -31.54
N ALA A 327 18.83 -50.78 -31.49
CA ALA A 327 17.71 -49.90 -31.18
C ALA A 327 16.60 -49.96 -32.24
N ALA A 328 16.97 -50.08 -33.52
CA ALA A 328 16.06 -50.26 -34.64
C ALA A 328 15.41 -51.66 -34.67
N GLU A 329 16.13 -52.69 -34.21
CA GLU A 329 15.63 -54.08 -34.15
C GLU A 329 14.69 -54.32 -32.95
N MET A 330 14.92 -53.67 -31.80
CA MET A 330 13.98 -53.68 -30.67
C MET A 330 12.67 -52.95 -30.98
N GLN A 331 12.72 -51.86 -31.75
CA GLN A 331 11.50 -51.19 -32.25
C GLN A 331 10.69 -52.06 -33.22
N ARG A 332 11.35 -52.97 -33.96
CA ARG A 332 10.67 -53.94 -34.84
C ARG A 332 10.15 -55.17 -34.09
N ARG A 333 10.83 -55.62 -33.03
CA ARG A 333 10.40 -56.76 -32.20
C ARG A 333 9.38 -56.41 -31.10
N GLY A 334 9.20 -55.12 -30.78
CA GLY A 334 8.18 -54.66 -29.82
C GLY A 334 6.72 -54.74 -30.31
N ARG A 335 6.48 -55.17 -31.55
CA ARG A 335 5.14 -55.54 -32.06
C ARG A 335 5.03 -57.05 -32.19
N LEU A 336 4.91 -57.76 -31.07
CA LEU A 336 4.24 -59.07 -30.92
C LEU A 336 4.51 -59.57 -29.50
N GLY A 337 3.58 -59.30 -28.56
CA GLY A 337 3.60 -59.96 -27.26
C GLY A 337 3.16 -59.13 -26.06
N GLN A 338 1.89 -58.70 -26.03
CA GLN A 338 1.00 -59.05 -24.91
C GLN A 338 -0.43 -58.64 -25.25
N ARG A 339 -1.23 -59.68 -25.59
CA ARG A 339 -2.67 -59.70 -25.42
C ARG A 339 -3.00 -59.53 -23.93
N GLY A 340 -4.01 -58.73 -23.63
CA GLY A 340 -4.57 -58.66 -22.27
C GLY A 340 -5.61 -57.56 -22.05
N GLY A 341 -6.68 -57.53 -22.85
CA GLY A 341 -8.00 -57.04 -22.42
C GLY A 341 -8.27 -55.53 -22.36
N ALA A 342 -8.86 -54.99 -23.44
CA ALA A 342 -9.91 -53.97 -23.34
C ALA A 342 -10.68 -53.96 -24.67
N GLY A 343 -11.98 -54.23 -24.59
CA GLY A 343 -12.86 -54.39 -25.75
C GLY A 343 -13.05 -53.10 -26.54
N THR A 344 -13.10 -53.25 -27.85
CA THR A 344 -13.72 -52.30 -28.78
C THR A 344 -15.24 -52.38 -28.68
N MET A 345 -15.90 -51.23 -28.64
CA MET A 345 -17.21 -51.04 -29.26
C MET A 345 -17.06 -49.98 -30.36
N PRO A 346 -17.57 -50.18 -31.58
CA PRO A 346 -17.51 -49.20 -32.65
C PRO A 346 -18.70 -48.23 -32.61
N ASP A 347 -18.43 -46.94 -32.84
CA ASP A 347 -19.47 -45.94 -33.18
C ASP A 347 -19.87 -46.12 -34.66
N PRO A 348 -21.15 -46.36 -35.00
CA PRO A 348 -21.58 -46.69 -36.37
C PRO A 348 -21.73 -45.52 -37.34
N ASN A 349 -21.47 -44.26 -36.97
CA ASN A 349 -22.09 -43.14 -37.71
C ASN A 349 -21.29 -42.41 -38.80
N PHE A 350 -20.03 -42.73 -39.15
CA PHE A 350 -19.36 -42.04 -40.27
C PHE A 350 -18.28 -42.88 -40.99
N PRO A 351 -18.56 -43.48 -42.16
CA PRO A 351 -17.52 -43.98 -43.05
C PRO A 351 -17.14 -42.89 -44.07
N GLY A 352 -15.93 -42.36 -43.95
CA GLY A 352 -15.27 -41.67 -45.07
C GLY A 352 -15.05 -40.16 -44.91
N ARG A 353 -14.02 -39.77 -44.15
CA ARG A 353 -13.16 -38.63 -44.52
C ARG A 353 -11.81 -38.75 -43.84
N ARG A 354 -10.75 -38.85 -44.64
CA ARG A 354 -9.36 -38.77 -44.17
C ARG A 354 -9.07 -37.32 -43.78
N VAL A 355 -8.67 -37.09 -42.53
CA VAL A 355 -8.03 -35.84 -42.11
C VAL A 355 -6.56 -36.17 -41.86
N GLY A 356 -5.68 -35.52 -42.63
CA GLY A 356 -4.24 -35.65 -42.48
C GLY A 356 -3.79 -35.14 -41.12
N VAL A 357 -2.91 -35.90 -40.48
CA VAL A 357 -2.16 -35.47 -39.29
C VAL A 357 -0.96 -34.65 -39.76
N PRO A 358 -0.83 -33.35 -39.41
CA PRO A 358 0.43 -32.66 -39.58
C PRO A 358 1.38 -33.07 -38.44
N GLY A 359 2.51 -33.64 -38.84
CA GLY A 359 3.84 -33.27 -38.33
C GLY A 359 4.13 -33.48 -36.85
N GLN A 360 4.85 -34.56 -36.57
CA GLN A 360 5.69 -34.73 -35.38
C GLN A 360 6.59 -33.50 -35.18
N GLY A 361 6.24 -32.64 -34.22
CA GLY A 361 7.17 -31.72 -33.57
C GLY A 361 8.07 -32.52 -32.62
N GLN A 362 9.35 -32.55 -32.95
CA GLN A 362 10.40 -33.19 -32.16
C GLN A 362 10.42 -32.64 -30.73
N ILE A 363 10.35 -33.55 -29.75
CA ILE A 363 10.76 -33.30 -28.36
C ILE A 363 12.28 -33.19 -28.36
N GLY A 364 12.77 -32.01 -28.71
CA GLY A 364 14.14 -31.56 -28.48
C GLY A 364 14.10 -30.42 -27.48
N GLN A 365 13.86 -30.72 -26.19
CA GLN A 365 14.13 -29.74 -25.14
C GLN A 365 15.65 -29.53 -25.09
N GLN A 366 16.12 -28.45 -25.72
CA GLN A 366 17.43 -27.90 -25.43
C GLN A 366 17.55 -27.67 -23.92
N PRO A 367 18.72 -27.96 -23.30
CA PRO A 367 18.89 -27.75 -21.88
C PRO A 367 18.69 -26.26 -21.60
N GLN A 368 17.73 -25.92 -20.73
CA GLN A 368 17.78 -24.67 -20.00
C GLN A 368 19.16 -24.64 -19.33
N GLN A 369 20.04 -23.77 -19.81
CA GLN A 369 21.26 -23.43 -19.08
C GLN A 369 20.82 -23.09 -17.65
N LEU A 370 21.36 -23.79 -16.66
CA LEU A 370 21.17 -23.43 -15.26
C LEU A 370 21.60 -21.96 -15.16
N GLN A 371 20.65 -21.06 -14.93
CA GLN A 371 20.94 -19.63 -14.76
C GLN A 371 22.06 -19.51 -13.72
N ARG A 372 23.16 -18.83 -14.07
CA ARG A 372 24.28 -18.59 -13.15
C ARG A 372 23.73 -17.88 -11.91
N ARG A 373 23.65 -18.60 -10.79
CA ARG A 373 23.21 -18.06 -9.50
C ARG A 373 24.41 -17.48 -8.78
N GLY A 374 24.29 -16.22 -8.34
CA GLY A 374 25.31 -15.51 -7.57
C GLY A 374 24.80 -15.10 -6.20
N LEU A 375 25.69 -14.45 -5.45
CA LEU A 375 25.37 -13.90 -4.13
C LEU A 375 24.33 -12.77 -4.28
N ASN A 376 23.19 -12.91 -3.60
CA ASN A 376 22.18 -11.86 -3.55
C ASN A 376 22.28 -11.09 -2.23
N GLU A 377 22.77 -9.85 -2.29
CA GLU A 377 22.93 -8.97 -1.14
C GLU A 377 21.66 -8.25 -0.71
N ASN A 378 20.63 -8.21 -1.56
CA ASN A 378 19.42 -7.41 -1.34
C ASN A 378 18.80 -7.76 0.01
N TYR A 379 18.56 -9.05 0.26
CA TYR A 379 17.94 -9.46 1.51
C TYR A 379 18.81 -9.17 2.74
N ALA A 380 20.11 -9.44 2.66
CA ALA A 380 21.06 -9.14 3.74
C ALA A 380 21.07 -7.65 4.10
N ARG A 381 21.02 -6.78 3.09
CA ARG A 381 20.93 -5.34 3.27
C ARG A 381 19.63 -4.94 3.94
N GLU A 382 18.48 -5.36 3.41
CA GLU A 382 17.18 -5.00 3.98
C GLU A 382 17.02 -5.53 5.41
N LEU A 383 17.56 -6.71 5.71
CA LEU A 383 17.60 -7.28 7.06
C LEU A 383 18.32 -6.36 8.05
N MET A 384 19.53 -5.91 7.71
CA MET A 384 20.31 -5.03 8.58
C MET A 384 19.74 -3.61 8.60
N GLU A 385 19.35 -3.09 7.46
CA GLU A 385 18.99 -1.69 7.28
C GLU A 385 17.57 -1.37 7.75
N LEU A 386 16.58 -2.16 7.34
CA LEU A 386 15.17 -1.83 7.50
C LEU A 386 14.49 -2.63 8.60
N HIS A 387 14.97 -3.85 8.83
CA HIS A 387 14.38 -4.77 9.79
C HIS A 387 15.08 -4.76 11.15
N THR A 388 16.35 -4.34 11.25
CA THR A 388 17.12 -4.45 12.51
C THR A 388 17.88 -3.18 12.88
N LEU A 389 19.10 -2.96 12.38
CA LEU A 389 20.03 -1.95 12.86
C LEU A 389 19.65 -0.51 12.48
N GLY A 390 18.85 -0.32 11.43
CA GLY A 390 18.58 1.00 10.85
C GLY A 390 19.64 1.44 9.85
N VAL A 391 19.33 2.46 9.05
CA VAL A 391 20.24 3.02 8.01
C VAL A 391 21.60 3.43 8.56
N ASP A 392 21.62 4.04 9.75
CA ASP A 392 22.85 4.46 10.44
C ASP A 392 23.31 3.42 11.48
N GLY A 393 23.00 2.14 11.25
CA GLY A 393 23.20 1.03 12.18
C GLY A 393 24.65 0.60 12.39
N GLY A 394 25.62 1.26 11.75
CA GLY A 394 27.05 1.03 11.93
C GLY A 394 27.62 -0.19 11.20
N TYR A 395 26.84 -0.85 10.35
CA TYR A 395 27.32 -1.95 9.49
C TYR A 395 28.03 -1.43 8.25
N THR A 396 28.91 -2.26 7.70
CA THR A 396 29.67 -1.98 6.48
C THR A 396 29.12 -2.77 5.29
N GLN A 397 29.59 -2.42 4.08
CA GLN A 397 29.32 -3.23 2.90
C GLN A 397 29.85 -4.67 3.04
N GLN A 398 30.94 -4.87 3.78
CA GLN A 398 31.48 -6.21 4.04
C GLN A 398 30.51 -7.03 4.91
N ASP A 399 29.89 -6.42 5.92
CA ASP A 399 28.88 -7.09 6.75
C ASP A 399 27.68 -7.55 5.90
N VAL A 400 27.26 -6.74 4.92
CA VAL A 400 26.17 -7.12 3.99
C VAL A 400 26.55 -8.36 3.20
N ILE A 401 27.79 -8.42 2.69
CA ILE A 401 28.30 -9.57 1.95
C ILE A 401 28.36 -10.81 2.85
N GLU A 402 28.84 -10.67 4.08
CA GLU A 402 28.96 -11.79 5.03
C GLU A 402 27.60 -12.34 5.47
N VAL A 403 26.62 -11.47 5.71
CA VAL A 403 25.22 -11.88 5.95
C VAL A 403 24.63 -12.54 4.71
N ALA A 404 24.87 -12.00 3.51
CA ALA A 404 24.41 -12.62 2.27
C ALA A 404 25.02 -14.02 2.09
N ARG A 405 26.31 -14.19 2.42
CA ARG A 405 27.01 -15.50 2.39
C ARG A 405 26.35 -16.46 3.36
N ALA A 406 26.10 -16.04 4.60
CA ALA A 406 25.42 -16.85 5.61
C ALA A 406 23.97 -17.23 5.21
N PHE A 407 23.34 -16.48 4.32
CA PHE A 407 21.97 -16.71 3.84
C PHE A 407 21.89 -17.47 2.51
N THR A 408 23.03 -17.76 1.86
CA THR A 408 23.05 -18.62 0.68
C THR A 408 22.43 -19.99 0.99
N GLY A 409 21.75 -20.60 0.02
CA GLY A 409 21.08 -21.89 0.25
C GLY A 409 19.77 -21.80 1.04
N TRP A 410 19.41 -20.66 1.64
CA TRP A 410 18.03 -20.43 2.14
C TRP A 410 17.11 -20.19 0.95
N THR A 411 16.52 -21.27 0.45
CA THR A 411 15.79 -21.31 -0.81
C THR A 411 14.35 -21.76 -0.64
N LEU A 412 13.61 -21.80 -1.75
CA LEU A 412 12.24 -22.29 -1.81
C LEU A 412 12.17 -23.57 -2.64
N ARG A 413 11.54 -24.59 -2.07
CA ARG A 413 11.08 -25.74 -2.86
C ARG A 413 9.90 -25.29 -3.72
N ALA A 414 9.86 -25.75 -4.98
CA ALA A 414 8.75 -25.51 -5.91
C ALA A 414 8.14 -24.08 -5.86
N PRO A 415 8.93 -23.00 -5.99
CA PRO A 415 8.53 -21.62 -5.67
C PRO A 415 7.32 -21.08 -6.44
N ARG A 416 6.93 -21.76 -7.53
CA ARG A 416 5.81 -21.39 -8.42
C ARG A 416 4.60 -22.31 -8.30
N ARG A 417 4.62 -23.28 -7.37
CA ARG A 417 3.54 -24.25 -7.18
C ARG A 417 3.21 -24.48 -5.71
N ASP A 418 4.22 -24.77 -4.91
CA ASP A 418 4.06 -25.05 -3.48
C ASP A 418 5.30 -24.51 -2.74
N PRO A 419 5.36 -23.19 -2.54
CA PRO A 419 6.54 -22.53 -2.03
C PRO A 419 6.73 -22.80 -0.54
N GLU A 420 7.68 -23.67 -0.23
CA GLU A 420 8.10 -23.97 1.15
C GLU A 420 9.58 -23.63 1.35
N PHE A 421 9.92 -23.17 2.56
CA PHE A 421 11.31 -22.97 2.96
C PHE A 421 12.10 -24.27 2.83
N ASN A 422 13.28 -24.20 2.23
CA ASN A 422 14.20 -25.32 2.12
C ASN A 422 15.64 -24.80 2.24
N PHE A 423 16.45 -25.45 3.09
CA PHE A 423 17.88 -25.21 3.10
C PHE A 423 18.59 -26.15 2.11
N GLU A 424 19.31 -25.57 1.14
CA GLU A 424 20.11 -26.31 0.16
C GLU A 424 21.60 -26.10 0.45
N GLU A 425 22.18 -27.08 1.14
CA GLU A 425 23.58 -27.06 1.58
C GLU A 425 24.57 -27.00 0.41
N ARG A 426 24.25 -27.61 -0.73
CA ARG A 426 25.17 -27.70 -1.88
C ARG A 426 25.47 -26.36 -2.56
N ILE A 427 24.65 -25.34 -2.30
CA ILE A 427 24.82 -23.99 -2.85
C ILE A 427 25.10 -22.96 -1.74
N HIS A 428 25.31 -23.42 -0.51
CA HIS A 428 25.63 -22.59 0.63
C HIS A 428 27.14 -22.31 0.68
N ALA A 429 27.50 -21.13 1.17
CA ALA A 429 28.88 -20.72 1.36
C ALA A 429 29.55 -21.54 2.47
N ASP A 430 30.80 -21.93 2.25
CA ASP A 430 31.63 -22.49 3.31
C ASP A 430 32.09 -21.35 4.25
N GLY A 431 32.14 -21.62 5.56
CA GLY A 431 32.65 -20.69 6.57
C GLY A 431 34.18 -20.51 6.50
N PRO A 432 34.78 -19.63 7.33
CA PRO A 432 34.16 -18.88 8.43
C PRO A 432 33.35 -17.66 7.95
N PHE A 433 32.42 -17.21 8.78
CA PHE A 433 31.71 -15.93 8.60
C PHE A 433 32.06 -14.97 9.73
N SER A 434 32.10 -13.68 9.41
CA SER A 434 32.22 -12.63 10.42
C SER A 434 31.27 -11.47 10.11
N VAL A 435 30.44 -11.11 11.07
CA VAL A 435 29.41 -10.08 10.92
C VAL A 435 29.51 -9.13 12.11
N LEU A 436 29.60 -7.82 11.85
CA LEU A 436 29.76 -6.76 12.86
C LEU A 436 30.99 -6.96 13.77
N GLY A 437 32.04 -7.59 13.24
CA GLY A 437 33.24 -7.96 14.02
C GLY A 437 33.07 -9.19 14.91
N HIS A 438 31.89 -9.80 14.96
CA HIS A 438 31.65 -11.07 15.63
C HIS A 438 31.92 -12.24 14.69
N LYS A 439 32.50 -13.32 15.22
CA LYS A 439 32.69 -14.57 14.48
C LYS A 439 31.42 -15.41 14.59
N ILE A 440 30.97 -15.99 13.48
CA ILE A 440 29.86 -16.94 13.44
C ILE A 440 30.46 -18.36 13.40
N ASP A 441 30.23 -19.14 14.46
CA ASP A 441 30.80 -20.48 14.61
C ASP A 441 29.92 -21.57 13.97
N GLY A 442 28.66 -21.25 13.64
CA GLY A 442 27.73 -22.15 12.97
C GLY A 442 28.06 -22.31 11.48
N GLY A 443 28.04 -23.56 10.99
CA GLY A 443 28.04 -23.89 9.57
C GLY A 443 26.64 -24.22 9.05
N GLY A 444 26.46 -24.18 7.73
CA GLY A 444 25.18 -24.50 7.10
C GLY A 444 24.06 -23.55 7.52
N MET A 445 22.84 -24.07 7.69
CA MET A 445 21.68 -23.25 8.06
C MET A 445 21.87 -22.46 9.37
N LYS A 446 22.64 -23.02 10.33
CA LYS A 446 22.90 -22.39 11.63
C LYS A 446 23.69 -21.09 11.52
N ALA A 447 24.47 -20.91 10.45
CA ALA A 447 25.18 -19.65 10.21
C ALA A 447 24.20 -18.47 10.14
N GLY A 448 23.16 -18.60 9.31
CA GLY A 448 22.13 -17.58 9.19
C GLY A 448 21.28 -17.41 10.46
N GLU A 449 21.02 -18.49 11.21
CA GLU A 449 20.30 -18.39 12.50
C GLU A 449 21.08 -17.60 13.55
N GLN A 450 22.40 -17.85 13.66
CA GLN A 450 23.27 -17.10 14.58
C GLN A 450 23.42 -15.63 14.16
N VAL A 451 23.41 -15.34 12.86
CA VAL A 451 23.35 -13.94 12.37
C VAL A 451 22.07 -13.26 12.86
N LEU A 452 20.92 -13.92 12.80
CA LEU A 452 19.67 -13.36 13.31
C LEU A 452 19.70 -13.13 14.82
N GLU A 453 20.26 -14.06 15.58
CA GLU A 453 20.45 -13.92 17.03
C GLU A 453 21.37 -12.75 17.38
N LEU A 454 22.49 -12.60 16.66
CA LEU A 454 23.42 -11.49 16.79
C LEU A 454 22.69 -10.15 16.56
N LEU A 455 21.97 -10.02 15.44
CA LEU A 455 21.26 -8.79 15.10
C LEU A 455 20.19 -8.42 16.13
N VAL A 456 19.53 -9.38 16.77
CA VAL A 456 18.55 -9.11 17.85
C VAL A 456 19.25 -8.60 19.11
N ALA A 457 20.46 -9.07 19.41
CA ALA A 457 21.24 -8.67 20.57
C ALA A 457 21.89 -7.29 20.42
N GLU A 458 22.06 -6.79 19.20
CA GLU A 458 22.69 -5.50 18.91
C GLU A 458 21.94 -4.31 19.55
N PRO A 459 22.62 -3.41 20.29
CA PRO A 459 22.00 -2.22 20.87
C PRO A 459 21.34 -1.31 19.84
N ASN A 460 21.89 -1.25 18.62
CA ASN A 460 21.32 -0.47 17.53
C ASN A 460 19.94 -1.00 17.10
N THR A 461 19.74 -2.33 17.09
CA THR A 461 18.43 -2.94 16.84
C THR A 461 17.43 -2.55 17.91
N ALA A 462 17.82 -2.63 19.19
CA ALA A 462 16.96 -2.24 20.29
C ALA A 462 16.52 -0.76 20.18
N LYS A 463 17.46 0.13 19.83
CA LYS A 463 17.18 1.55 19.62
C LYS A 463 16.32 1.81 18.40
N PHE A 464 16.57 1.13 17.29
CA PHE A 464 15.81 1.27 16.05
C PHE A 464 14.36 0.82 16.21
N ILE A 465 14.14 -0.39 16.72
CA ILE A 465 12.79 -0.93 16.96
C ILE A 465 12.03 -0.06 17.97
N SER A 466 12.68 0.34 19.06
CA SER A 466 12.09 1.23 20.06
C SER A 466 11.73 2.60 19.49
N THR A 467 12.55 3.15 18.59
CA THR A 467 12.26 4.39 17.89
C THR A 467 11.03 4.25 16.99
N LYS A 468 10.91 3.15 16.23
CA LYS A 468 9.72 2.91 15.37
C LYS A 468 8.45 2.75 16.21
N LEU A 469 8.51 2.01 17.32
CA LEU A 469 7.38 1.85 18.25
C LEU A 469 7.00 3.19 18.90
N ALA A 470 7.96 3.93 19.45
CA ALA A 470 7.70 5.25 20.03
C ALA A 470 7.12 6.22 18.97
N ARG A 471 7.60 6.15 17.72
CA ARG A 471 7.04 6.93 16.61
C ARG A 471 5.60 6.57 16.30
N ARG A 472 5.28 5.28 16.35
CA ARG A 472 3.95 4.74 16.06
C ARG A 472 2.93 5.17 17.11
N PHE A 473 3.32 5.14 18.39
CA PHE A 473 2.41 5.25 19.53
C PHE A 473 2.42 6.63 20.22
N VAL A 474 3.50 7.40 20.15
CA VAL A 474 3.66 8.65 20.94
C VAL A 474 3.64 9.90 20.05
N SER A 475 4.64 10.07 19.20
CA SER A 475 4.80 11.28 18.36
C SER A 475 5.69 11.01 17.14
N ASP A 476 5.64 11.84 16.09
CA ASP A 476 6.50 11.67 14.91
C ASP A 476 8.00 11.79 15.23
N THR A 477 8.32 12.59 16.26
CA THR A 477 9.66 12.86 16.77
C THR A 477 9.75 12.49 18.26
N PRO A 478 9.76 11.18 18.59
CA PRO A 478 9.72 10.74 19.98
C PRO A 478 10.93 11.23 20.79
N PRO A 479 10.75 11.62 22.07
CA PRO A 479 11.86 12.04 22.93
C PRO A 479 12.91 10.93 23.08
N ALA A 480 14.20 11.29 23.03
CA ALA A 480 15.30 10.34 23.15
C ALA A 480 15.24 9.54 24.47
N ALA A 481 14.89 10.18 25.59
CA ALA A 481 14.77 9.51 26.89
C ALA A 481 13.73 8.39 26.92
N LEU A 482 12.63 8.53 26.16
CA LEU A 482 11.63 7.48 26.01
C LEU A 482 12.20 6.31 25.20
N VAL A 483 12.84 6.63 24.07
CA VAL A 483 13.47 5.63 23.20
C VAL A 483 14.54 4.84 23.94
N ASP A 484 15.41 5.51 24.69
CA ASP A 484 16.49 4.87 25.46
C ASP A 484 15.92 3.93 26.54
N ARG A 485 14.82 4.32 27.19
CA ARG A 485 14.12 3.47 28.18
C ARG A 485 13.55 2.21 27.54
N MET A 486 12.87 2.35 26.41
CA MET A 486 12.31 1.24 25.66
C MET A 486 13.42 0.32 25.11
N ALA A 487 14.53 0.89 24.61
CA ALA A 487 15.66 0.14 24.09
C ALA A 487 16.40 -0.63 25.18
N LYS A 488 16.46 -0.08 26.40
CA LYS A 488 16.97 -0.80 27.57
C LYS A 488 16.08 -2.00 27.90
N GLU A 489 14.76 -1.80 27.98
CA GLU A 489 13.81 -2.89 28.24
C GLU A 489 13.89 -3.98 27.16
N PHE A 490 14.05 -3.58 25.89
CA PHE A 490 14.22 -4.50 24.78
C PHE A 490 15.46 -5.39 24.98
N GLN A 491 16.59 -4.82 25.40
CA GLN A 491 17.82 -5.59 25.65
C GLN A 491 17.68 -6.53 26.85
N GLU A 492 17.15 -6.02 27.98
CA GLU A 492 17.00 -6.80 29.22
C GLU A 492 16.01 -7.97 29.06
N THR A 493 15.00 -7.82 28.21
CA THR A 493 13.98 -8.85 27.98
C THR A 493 14.20 -9.68 26.72
N HIS A 494 15.32 -9.47 26.02
CA HIS A 494 15.61 -10.09 24.72
C HIS A 494 14.47 -9.91 23.70
N GLY A 495 13.99 -8.67 23.58
CA GLY A 495 12.99 -8.26 22.60
C GLY A 495 11.56 -8.66 22.96
N ASN A 496 11.18 -8.77 24.23
CA ASN A 496 9.79 -9.04 24.61
C ASN A 496 8.92 -7.80 24.31
N ILE A 497 8.09 -7.90 23.27
CA ILE A 497 7.31 -6.76 22.77
C ILE A 497 6.30 -6.22 23.79
N PRO A 498 5.50 -7.06 24.50
CA PRO A 498 4.67 -6.59 25.59
C PRO A 498 5.43 -5.80 26.66
N ALA A 499 6.62 -6.24 27.07
CA ALA A 499 7.42 -5.54 28.07
C ALA A 499 7.91 -4.16 27.57
N VAL A 500 8.37 -4.08 26.32
CA VAL A 500 8.77 -2.82 25.68
C VAL A 500 7.60 -1.84 25.56
N LEU A 501 6.40 -2.34 25.19
CA LEU A 501 5.18 -1.53 25.17
C LEU A 501 4.78 -1.10 26.58
N GLU A 502 4.97 -1.94 27.59
CA GLU A 502 4.72 -1.59 28.98
C GLU A 502 5.66 -0.46 29.44
N ALA A 503 6.96 -0.53 29.15
CA ALA A 503 7.92 0.54 29.44
C ALA A 503 7.52 1.88 28.80
N MET A 504 6.94 1.84 27.59
CA MET A 504 6.38 3.02 26.93
C MET A 504 5.11 3.52 27.61
N ILE A 505 4.13 2.64 27.89
CA ILE A 505 2.82 3.03 28.44
C ILE A 505 2.95 3.56 29.87
N TYR A 506 3.87 3.04 30.66
CA TYR A 506 4.14 3.52 32.03
C TYR A 506 5.18 4.65 32.08
N SER A 507 5.44 5.31 30.93
CA SER A 507 6.25 6.52 30.86
C SER A 507 5.38 7.78 30.97
N PRO A 508 5.87 8.88 31.59
CA PRO A 508 5.16 10.16 31.56
C PRO A 508 5.01 10.73 30.14
N GLU A 509 5.96 10.44 29.24
CA GLU A 509 5.97 10.92 27.86
C GLU A 509 4.74 10.47 27.07
N PHE A 510 4.28 9.23 27.28
CA PHE A 510 3.07 8.70 26.63
C PHE A 510 1.80 9.46 27.05
N TRP A 511 1.71 9.90 28.31
CA TRP A 511 0.53 10.60 28.85
C TRP A 511 0.64 12.13 28.83
N SER A 512 1.68 12.67 28.20
CA SER A 512 1.91 14.12 28.12
C SER A 512 0.85 14.84 27.29
N ARG A 513 0.68 16.14 27.54
CA ARG A 513 -0.21 16.98 26.73
C ARG A 513 0.26 17.08 25.29
N GLU A 514 1.57 17.04 25.07
CA GLU A 514 2.21 17.03 23.76
C GLU A 514 1.87 15.75 22.98
N ALA A 515 1.89 14.57 23.61
CA ALA A 515 1.51 13.32 22.96
C ALA A 515 0.01 13.21 22.67
N TYR A 516 -0.83 13.92 23.43
CA TYR A 516 -2.27 13.96 23.20
C TYR A 516 -2.62 14.61 21.87
N ARG A 517 -3.10 13.79 20.92
CA ARG A 517 -3.44 14.21 19.53
C ARG A 517 -2.24 14.71 18.70
N ALA A 518 -1.01 14.32 19.05
CA ALA A 518 0.19 14.62 18.25
C ALA A 518 0.25 13.94 16.87
N LYS A 519 -0.50 12.85 16.67
CA LYS A 519 -0.41 11.97 15.51
C LYS A 519 -1.62 12.11 14.61
N ILE A 520 -1.38 12.20 13.31
CA ILE A 520 -2.39 12.06 12.27
C ILE A 520 -2.56 10.58 11.93
N LYS A 521 -3.82 10.14 11.82
CA LYS A 521 -4.16 8.77 11.43
C LYS A 521 -3.76 8.53 9.98
N LYS A 522 -3.09 7.40 9.72
CA LYS A 522 -2.89 6.85 8.38
C LYS A 522 -4.25 6.54 7.73
N PRO A 523 -4.33 6.45 6.39
CA PRO A 523 -5.58 6.18 5.70
C PRO A 523 -6.35 4.94 6.20
N PHE A 524 -5.67 3.81 6.43
CA PHE A 524 -6.29 2.60 6.97
C PHE A 524 -6.85 2.82 8.37
N GLU A 525 -6.06 3.44 9.27
CA GLU A 525 -6.48 3.75 10.62
C GLU A 525 -7.68 4.69 10.64
N LEU A 526 -7.69 5.69 9.75
CA LEU A 526 -8.79 6.63 9.62
C LEU A 526 -10.08 5.90 9.24
N VAL A 527 -10.00 5.05 8.22
CA VAL A 527 -11.14 4.28 7.72
C VAL A 527 -11.70 3.37 8.82
N ALA A 528 -10.83 2.60 9.48
CA ALA A 528 -11.23 1.74 10.59
C ALA A 528 -11.79 2.54 11.78
N SER A 529 -11.14 3.62 12.17
CA SER A 529 -11.54 4.46 13.30
C SER A 529 -12.88 5.14 13.10
N ALA A 530 -13.15 5.60 11.87
CA ALA A 530 -14.44 6.19 11.52
C ALA A 530 -15.57 5.17 11.64
N ALA A 531 -15.40 3.94 11.12
CA ALA A 531 -16.41 2.90 11.26
C ALA A 531 -16.65 2.50 12.72
N ARG A 532 -15.56 2.38 13.50
CA ARG A 532 -15.63 2.12 14.94
C ARG A 532 -16.42 3.19 15.67
N ALA A 533 -16.06 4.46 15.48
CA ALA A 533 -16.69 5.57 16.19
C ALA A 533 -18.18 5.72 15.84
N LEU A 534 -18.57 5.39 14.61
CA LEU A 534 -19.97 5.39 14.17
C LEU A 534 -20.77 4.19 14.69
N GLY A 535 -20.11 3.16 15.24
CA GLY A 535 -20.74 1.89 15.60
C GLY A 535 -21.41 1.23 14.39
N ALA A 536 -20.86 1.45 13.19
CA ALA A 536 -21.45 0.97 11.95
C ALA A 536 -21.25 -0.53 11.81
N ASP A 537 -22.33 -1.28 11.55
CA ASP A 537 -22.19 -2.65 11.05
C ASP A 537 -21.90 -2.58 9.55
N VAL A 538 -20.66 -2.95 9.21
CA VAL A 538 -20.07 -2.88 7.87
C VAL A 538 -20.42 -4.15 7.11
N SER A 539 -21.30 -4.03 6.12
CA SER A 539 -21.70 -5.12 5.22
C SER A 539 -20.76 -5.30 4.03
N ALA A 540 -20.05 -4.24 3.59
CA ALA A 540 -19.14 -4.28 2.45
C ALA A 540 -17.71 -3.78 2.81
N PRO A 541 -16.90 -4.57 3.54
CA PRO A 541 -15.57 -4.14 3.99
C PRO A 541 -14.60 -3.79 2.84
N ILE A 542 -14.75 -4.42 1.67
CA ILE A 542 -13.88 -4.15 0.52
C ILE A 542 -14.04 -2.71 -0.01
N ALA A 543 -15.22 -2.10 0.10
CA ALA A 543 -15.42 -0.70 -0.27
C ALA A 543 -14.57 0.24 0.60
N MET A 544 -14.49 -0.07 1.89
CA MET A 544 -13.68 0.68 2.84
C MET A 544 -12.17 0.46 2.61
N VAL A 545 -11.76 -0.75 2.25
CA VAL A 545 -10.38 -1.03 1.80
C VAL A 545 -10.02 -0.17 0.58
N LEU A 546 -10.92 -0.07 -0.39
CA LEU A 546 -10.73 0.76 -1.58
C LEU A 546 -10.70 2.27 -1.22
N TRP A 547 -11.41 2.69 -0.18
CA TRP A 547 -11.28 4.03 0.38
C TRP A 547 -9.90 4.29 1.01
N ALA A 548 -9.35 3.34 1.77
CA ALA A 548 -7.99 3.46 2.30
C ALA A 548 -6.96 3.60 1.16
N ALA A 549 -7.12 2.79 0.11
CA ALA A 549 -6.31 2.87 -1.11
C ALA A 549 -6.43 4.24 -1.81
N ARG A 550 -7.66 4.76 -1.93
CA ARG A 550 -7.96 6.04 -2.57
C ARG A 550 -7.39 7.23 -1.82
N ILE A 551 -7.38 7.17 -0.49
CA ILE A 551 -6.79 8.22 0.36
C ILE A 551 -5.24 8.14 0.30
N GLY A 552 -4.66 6.95 0.12
CA GLY A 552 -3.23 6.80 -0.19
C GLY A 552 -2.51 5.57 0.37
N GLU A 553 -3.21 4.66 1.05
CA GLU A 553 -2.63 3.44 1.67
C GLU A 553 -3.29 2.18 1.09
N PRO A 554 -2.94 1.77 -0.14
CA PRO A 554 -3.45 0.53 -0.70
C PRO A 554 -2.85 -0.69 0.06
N LEU A 555 -3.69 -1.40 0.80
CA LEU A 555 -3.25 -2.50 1.67
C LEU A 555 -2.52 -3.59 0.87
N TYR A 556 -1.39 -4.08 1.40
CA TYR A 556 -0.51 -5.09 0.78
C TYR A 556 0.15 -4.69 -0.55
N LEU A 557 0.01 -3.44 -0.97
CA LEU A 557 0.52 -2.93 -2.25
C LEU A 557 1.64 -1.90 -2.08
N CYS A 558 2.26 -1.82 -0.89
CA CYS A 558 3.47 -1.05 -0.71
C CYS A 558 4.61 -1.75 -1.44
N GLN A 559 5.16 -1.09 -2.46
CA GLN A 559 6.24 -1.65 -3.29
C GLN A 559 7.59 -1.75 -2.58
N PRO A 560 8.05 -0.75 -1.81
CA PRO A 560 9.32 -0.83 -1.11
C PRO A 560 9.26 -1.63 0.20
N PRO A 561 10.35 -2.32 0.60
CA PRO A 561 10.43 -3.10 1.83
C PRO A 561 10.36 -2.21 3.09
N THR A 562 10.56 -0.90 2.94
CA THR A 562 10.42 0.11 4.00
C THR A 562 9.01 0.17 4.60
N GLY A 563 8.01 -0.26 3.85
CA GLY A 563 6.61 -0.14 4.22
C GLY A 563 6.07 1.29 4.10
N TYR A 564 4.83 1.50 4.52
CA TYR A 564 4.22 2.81 4.58
C TYR A 564 4.79 3.65 5.74
N SER A 565 4.97 4.95 5.50
CA SER A 565 5.47 5.88 6.50
C SER A 565 4.53 6.03 7.69
N ASP A 566 5.08 6.04 8.91
CA ASP A 566 4.33 6.38 10.12
C ASP A 566 4.28 7.90 10.37
N LYS A 567 4.98 8.72 9.59
CA LYS A 567 5.01 10.18 9.78
C LYS A 567 3.79 10.86 9.17
N ALA A 568 3.29 11.90 9.83
CA ALA A 568 2.13 12.65 9.38
C ALA A 568 2.34 13.32 8.02
N GLU A 569 3.53 13.85 7.75
CA GLU A 569 3.88 14.59 6.53
C GLU A 569 3.53 13.84 5.23
N THR A 570 3.68 12.51 5.22
CA THR A 570 3.33 11.67 4.06
C THR A 570 1.83 11.68 3.76
N TRP A 571 1.01 11.81 4.80
CA TRP A 571 -0.43 11.64 4.74
C TRP A 571 -1.22 12.96 4.73
N VAL A 572 -0.51 14.08 4.80
CA VAL A 572 -1.11 15.41 4.78
C VAL A 572 -0.68 16.14 3.52
N ASN A 573 -1.47 15.91 2.48
CA ASN A 573 -1.40 16.65 1.22
C ASN A 573 -2.82 16.95 0.74
N THR A 574 -2.94 17.88 -0.20
CA THR A 574 -4.22 18.37 -0.74
C THR A 574 -5.13 17.26 -1.27
N GLY A 575 -4.59 16.31 -2.04
CA GLY A 575 -5.37 15.17 -2.57
C GLY A 575 -5.83 14.20 -1.48
N ALA A 576 -4.94 13.87 -0.54
CA ALA A 576 -5.27 13.00 0.59
C ALA A 576 -6.36 13.63 1.46
N LEU A 577 -6.25 14.93 1.80
CA LEU A 577 -7.24 15.63 2.60
C LEU A 577 -8.63 15.60 1.94
N LEU A 578 -8.71 15.97 0.66
CA LEU A 578 -9.96 15.93 -0.09
C LEU A 578 -10.61 14.54 -0.03
N ASN A 579 -9.84 13.47 -0.25
CA ASN A 579 -10.38 12.12 -0.20
C ASN A 579 -10.81 11.68 1.21
N ARG A 580 -10.17 12.18 2.27
CA ARG A 580 -10.65 12.00 3.66
C ARG A 580 -12.01 12.66 3.87
N LEU A 581 -12.25 13.82 3.27
CA LEU A 581 -13.54 14.52 3.33
C LEU A 581 -14.63 13.80 2.53
N ASN A 582 -14.30 13.35 1.32
CA ASN A 582 -15.23 12.56 0.50
C ASN A 582 -15.64 11.28 1.22
N TYR A 583 -14.69 10.58 1.86
CA TYR A 583 -14.99 9.41 2.68
C TYR A 583 -15.92 9.74 3.86
N ALA A 584 -15.67 10.86 4.56
CA ALA A 584 -16.51 11.30 5.67
C ALA A 584 -17.96 11.61 5.23
N MET A 585 -18.12 12.29 4.09
CA MET A 585 -19.41 12.60 3.50
C MET A 585 -20.19 11.35 3.05
N GLU A 586 -19.50 10.38 2.46
CA GLU A 586 -20.12 9.12 2.07
C GLU A 586 -20.68 8.35 3.28
N ARG A 587 -19.88 8.23 4.34
CA ARG A 587 -20.31 7.55 5.58
C ARG A 587 -21.49 8.26 6.23
N PHE A 588 -21.54 9.59 6.11
CA PHE A 588 -22.67 10.38 6.57
C PHE A 588 -23.98 10.02 5.83
N ASP A 589 -23.94 9.97 4.50
CA ASP A 589 -25.12 9.64 3.69
C ASP A 589 -25.62 8.21 3.94
N GLU A 590 -24.70 7.26 4.18
CA GLU A 590 -25.03 5.88 4.53
C GLU A 590 -25.80 5.79 5.86
N VAL A 591 -25.32 6.48 6.90
CA VAL A 591 -25.99 6.55 8.21
C VAL A 591 -27.36 7.24 8.11
N ARG A 592 -27.50 8.24 7.22
CA ARG A 592 -28.78 8.92 6.94
C ARG A 592 -29.77 8.01 6.22
N GLY A 593 -29.32 7.24 5.22
CA GLY A 593 -30.14 6.30 4.46
C GLY A 593 -30.75 5.20 5.32
N ARG A 594 -29.99 4.64 6.28
CA ARG A 594 -30.50 3.60 7.20
C ARG A 594 -31.62 4.10 8.12
N ARG A 595 -31.68 5.41 8.45
CA ARG A 595 -32.79 5.99 9.23
C ARG A 595 -34.11 6.04 8.46
N HIS A 596 -34.07 6.11 7.14
CA HIS A 596 -35.28 6.08 6.31
C HIS A 596 -35.79 4.66 6.07
N HIS A 597 -34.90 3.66 5.93
CA HIS A 597 -35.30 2.26 5.72
C HIS A 597 -35.88 1.55 6.93
N ARG A 598 -35.56 1.98 8.16
CA ARG A 598 -36.17 1.43 9.39
C ARG A 598 -37.69 1.66 9.50
N ARG A 599 -38.30 2.44 8.62
CA ARG A 599 -39.76 2.68 8.58
C ARG A 599 -40.53 1.77 7.62
N SER A 600 -39.85 0.87 6.91
CA SER A 600 -40.48 0.15 5.80
C SER A 600 -39.85 -1.24 5.56
N CYS A 601 -39.86 -2.11 6.57
CA CYS A 601 -39.53 -3.53 6.43
C CYS A 601 -40.69 -4.40 6.96
N PRO A 602 -41.49 -5.05 6.08
CA PRO A 602 -42.61 -5.91 6.47
C PRO A 602 -42.21 -7.29 7.05
N TRP A 603 -40.93 -7.63 7.12
CA TRP A 603 -40.45 -8.98 7.44
C TRP A 603 -40.02 -9.19 8.91
N LEU A 604 -40.29 -8.23 9.79
CA LEU A 604 -40.03 -8.33 11.24
C LEU A 604 -41.29 -8.60 12.08
N SER A 605 -42.39 -9.05 11.47
CA SER A 605 -43.59 -9.50 12.18
C SER A 605 -43.52 -11.01 12.44
N GLY A 606 -42.84 -11.44 13.52
CA GLY A 606 -42.91 -12.86 13.89
C GLY A 606 -41.95 -13.42 14.93
N ILE A 607 -41.00 -12.65 15.47
CA ILE A 607 -40.11 -13.16 16.53
C ILE A 607 -40.60 -12.62 17.89
N PRO A 608 -40.95 -13.49 18.87
CA PRO A 608 -41.42 -13.06 20.18
C PRO A 608 -40.26 -12.40 20.94
N ALA A 609 -40.53 -11.22 21.50
CA ALA A 609 -39.59 -10.43 22.27
C ALA A 609 -39.29 -11.04 23.64
N PRO A 610 -38.04 -10.97 24.12
CA PRO A 610 -37.77 -10.85 25.54
C PRO A 610 -37.33 -9.42 25.88
N VAL A 611 -38.16 -8.78 26.69
CA VAL A 611 -37.85 -7.93 27.85
C VAL A 611 -36.55 -7.09 27.81
N ALA A 612 -36.75 -5.78 27.59
CA ALA A 612 -35.99 -4.64 28.15
C ALA A 612 -34.52 -4.44 27.72
N PHE A 613 -34.29 -4.25 26.42
CA PHE A 613 -33.27 -3.27 25.99
C PHE A 613 -33.83 -1.86 26.22
N LEU A 614 -33.48 -1.26 27.36
CA LEU A 614 -33.71 0.15 27.65
C LEU A 614 -33.26 1.01 26.46
N GLU A 615 -34.13 1.91 26.03
CA GLU A 615 -33.87 2.96 25.05
C GLU A 615 -32.64 3.78 25.46
N VAL A 616 -31.46 3.40 24.96
CA VAL A 616 -30.32 4.33 24.87
C VAL A 616 -30.59 5.21 23.67
N SER A 617 -31.54 6.13 23.85
CA SER A 617 -31.60 7.35 23.08
C SER A 617 -30.24 8.03 23.19
N MET A 618 -29.57 8.28 22.05
CA MET A 618 -28.42 9.18 21.98
C MET A 618 -28.83 10.57 22.51
N ASN A 619 -28.71 10.78 23.82
CA ASN A 619 -28.95 12.05 24.47
C ASN A 619 -27.65 12.85 24.51
N ILE A 620 -27.18 13.26 23.33
CA ILE A 620 -26.33 14.46 23.26
C ILE A 620 -27.25 15.62 23.66
N THR A 621 -27.13 16.09 24.90
CA THR A 621 -28.00 17.15 25.42
C THR A 621 -27.68 18.49 24.75
N ARG A 622 -28.72 19.28 24.47
CA ARG A 622 -28.64 20.64 23.90
C ARG A 622 -27.68 21.56 24.67
N ARG A 623 -27.45 21.28 25.96
CA ARG A 623 -26.54 21.98 26.88
C ARG A 623 -25.06 21.60 26.69
N TYR A 624 -24.77 20.33 26.36
CA TYR A 624 -23.43 19.88 25.96
C TYR A 624 -23.04 20.51 24.61
N PHE A 625 -24.00 20.60 23.68
CA PHE A 625 -23.85 21.27 22.38
C PHE A 625 -23.70 22.80 22.50
N LEU A 626 -24.56 23.51 23.23
CA LEU A 626 -24.42 24.98 23.38
C LEU A 626 -23.11 25.41 24.06
N LYS A 627 -22.58 24.60 24.99
CA LYS A 627 -21.23 24.82 25.56
C LYS A 627 -20.09 24.58 24.57
N SER A 628 -20.28 23.69 23.59
CA SER A 628 -19.28 23.39 22.56
C SER A 628 -19.47 24.19 21.26
N SER A 629 -20.63 24.81 21.04
CA SER A 629 -20.96 25.63 19.85
C SER A 629 -20.92 27.14 20.11
N GLY A 630 -21.03 27.61 21.36
CA GLY A 630 -21.00 29.04 21.71
C GLY A 630 -19.67 29.75 21.39
N VAL A 631 -18.59 29.00 21.19
CA VAL A 631 -17.25 29.51 20.84
C VAL A 631 -17.09 29.74 19.32
N ALA A 632 -17.93 29.12 18.48
CA ALA A 632 -17.82 29.22 17.02
C ALA A 632 -18.30 30.57 16.45
N MET A 633 -19.12 31.34 17.19
CA MET A 633 -19.68 32.60 16.68
C MET A 633 -18.81 33.85 16.90
N VAL A 634 -17.76 33.77 17.72
CA VAL A 634 -16.94 34.96 18.07
C VAL A 634 -15.79 35.20 17.07
N GLY A 635 -15.47 34.23 16.21
CA GLY A 635 -14.37 34.32 15.24
C GLY A 635 -14.70 34.91 13.87
N LEU A 636 -15.93 35.36 13.62
CA LEU A 636 -16.40 35.83 12.31
C LEU A 636 -15.91 37.25 11.90
N SER A 637 -15.05 37.89 12.69
CA SER A 637 -14.64 39.29 12.49
C SER A 637 -13.24 39.50 11.87
N ALA A 638 -12.50 38.43 11.55
CA ALA A 638 -11.21 38.54 10.86
C ALA A 638 -11.30 37.99 9.43
N MET A 639 -11.22 38.88 8.45
CA MET A 639 -11.07 38.52 7.03
C MET A 639 -9.80 37.67 6.84
N PRO A 640 -9.89 36.44 6.31
CA PRO A 640 -8.73 35.58 6.07
C PRO A 640 -7.71 36.19 5.09
N ALA A 641 -6.42 35.96 5.32
CA ALA A 641 -5.32 36.47 4.48
C ALA A 641 -5.33 35.95 3.02
N PHE A 642 -6.07 34.88 2.72
CA PHE A 642 -6.25 34.41 1.35
C PHE A 642 -7.28 35.25 0.57
N LEU A 643 -8.27 35.88 1.23
CA LEU A 643 -9.20 36.79 0.54
C LEU A 643 -8.47 38.06 0.07
N THR A 644 -7.38 38.44 0.73
CA THR A 644 -6.45 39.45 0.20
C THR A 644 -5.56 38.89 -0.91
N ARG A 645 -5.01 37.67 -0.79
CA ARG A 645 -4.13 37.08 -1.83
C ARG A 645 -4.85 36.59 -3.10
N ALA A 646 -6.07 36.07 -3.01
CA ALA A 646 -6.87 35.62 -4.16
C ALA A 646 -7.55 36.79 -4.89
N VAL A 647 -7.81 37.89 -4.17
CA VAL A 647 -8.24 39.18 -4.78
C VAL A 647 -7.03 39.93 -5.38
N LEU A 648 -5.82 39.69 -4.86
CA LEU A 648 -4.54 40.22 -5.40
C LEU A 648 -3.81 39.25 -6.34
N ALA A 649 -4.31 38.04 -6.55
CA ALA A 649 -3.79 37.09 -7.53
C ALA A 649 -4.18 37.60 -8.91
N THR A 650 -3.48 38.63 -9.35
CA THR A 650 -3.46 39.04 -10.74
C THR A 650 -3.11 37.79 -11.56
N PRO A 651 -3.89 37.44 -12.60
CA PRO A 651 -3.40 36.47 -13.57
C PRO A 651 -1.97 36.88 -13.92
N HIS A 652 -1.01 35.95 -13.75
CA HIS A 652 0.34 36.22 -14.20
C HIS A 652 0.22 36.72 -15.64
N PRO A 653 0.80 37.89 -15.96
CA PRO A 653 0.60 38.51 -17.26
C PRO A 653 0.91 37.47 -18.33
N ALA A 654 -0.08 37.18 -19.16
CA ALA A 654 0.07 36.31 -20.32
C ALA A 654 1.13 36.93 -21.23
N GLY A 655 2.38 36.50 -21.10
CA GLY A 655 3.49 37.17 -21.77
C GLY A 655 4.87 36.52 -21.63
N THR A 656 5.16 35.81 -20.53
CA THR A 656 6.40 35.02 -20.42
C THR A 656 6.05 33.54 -20.37
N SER A 657 6.22 32.85 -21.51
CA SER A 657 6.15 31.39 -21.60
C SER A 657 7.20 30.78 -20.67
N ARG A 658 6.82 30.47 -19.42
CA ARG A 658 7.65 29.65 -18.54
C ARG A 658 7.64 28.23 -19.12
N LYS A 659 8.83 27.67 -19.33
CA LYS A 659 8.99 26.28 -19.76
C LYS A 659 8.45 25.38 -18.65
N ILE A 660 7.60 24.42 -19.02
CA ILE A 660 7.05 23.43 -18.09
C ILE A 660 7.90 22.17 -18.19
N LEU A 661 8.38 21.67 -17.04
CA LEU A 661 9.09 20.41 -16.96
C LEU A 661 8.10 19.28 -16.66
N VAL A 662 7.98 18.33 -17.57
CA VAL A 662 7.22 17.08 -17.35
C VAL A 662 8.21 15.95 -17.11
N VAL A 663 8.19 15.38 -15.90
CA VAL A 663 9.07 14.28 -15.48
C VAL A 663 8.28 12.98 -15.52
N LEU A 664 8.77 12.02 -16.30
CA LEU A 664 8.23 10.65 -16.38
C LEU A 664 9.22 9.69 -15.71
N PHE A 665 8.87 9.19 -14.52
CA PHE A 665 9.71 8.28 -13.76
C PHE A 665 9.28 6.82 -13.98
N GLN A 666 10.15 6.00 -14.56
CA GLN A 666 9.86 4.57 -14.77
C GLN A 666 10.33 3.75 -13.56
N ARG A 667 9.38 3.36 -12.70
CA ARG A 667 9.63 2.56 -11.50
C ARG A 667 9.79 1.08 -11.87
N GLY A 668 10.85 0.48 -11.38
CA GLY A 668 11.26 -0.89 -11.74
C GLY A 668 12.55 -0.91 -12.55
N ALA A 669 13.08 0.27 -12.93
CA ALA A 669 14.19 0.44 -13.86
C ALA A 669 13.87 -0.10 -15.27
N MET A 670 14.66 0.30 -16.26
CA MET A 670 14.36 0.12 -17.68
C MET A 670 15.60 -0.42 -18.38
N ASP A 671 15.43 -1.38 -19.28
CA ASP A 671 16.50 -1.81 -20.16
C ASP A 671 16.86 -0.71 -21.17
N GLY A 672 17.77 0.18 -20.78
CA GLY A 672 18.22 1.29 -21.62
C GLY A 672 18.85 0.83 -22.95
N LEU A 673 19.48 -0.35 -22.97
CA LEU A 673 20.12 -0.91 -24.16
C LEU A 673 19.11 -1.49 -25.15
N ASN A 674 17.93 -1.94 -24.71
CA ASN A 674 16.84 -2.31 -25.61
C ASN A 674 15.92 -1.12 -25.92
N ALA A 675 15.96 -0.04 -25.15
CA ALA A 675 15.25 1.21 -25.45
C ALA A 675 15.93 1.99 -26.59
N VAL A 676 17.25 2.17 -26.46
CA VAL A 676 18.08 2.84 -27.45
C VAL A 676 19.30 1.96 -27.72
N ILE A 677 19.21 1.25 -28.83
CA ILE A 677 19.97 0.06 -29.17
C ILE A 677 21.25 0.48 -29.89
N PRO A 678 22.44 0.17 -29.37
CA PRO A 678 23.69 0.33 -30.11
C PRO A 678 23.82 -0.81 -31.13
N TYR A 679 22.97 -0.82 -32.16
CA TYR A 679 22.85 -1.97 -33.07
C TYR A 679 24.10 -2.20 -33.92
N ALA A 680 24.99 -1.21 -34.04
CA ALA A 680 26.27 -1.35 -34.69
C ALA A 680 27.35 -1.99 -33.80
N GLU A 681 27.10 -2.14 -32.50
CA GLU A 681 28.03 -2.74 -31.53
C GLU A 681 27.86 -4.28 -31.49
N PRO A 682 28.86 -5.07 -31.93
CA PRO A 682 28.76 -6.53 -31.91
C PRO A 682 28.60 -7.12 -30.50
N ASP A 683 29.16 -6.47 -29.48
CA ASP A 683 29.09 -6.97 -28.10
C ASP A 683 27.67 -6.96 -27.54
N TYR A 684 26.81 -6.05 -27.99
CA TYR A 684 25.41 -6.06 -27.61
C TYR A 684 24.72 -7.39 -27.97
N TYR A 685 24.94 -7.91 -29.19
CA TYR A 685 24.38 -9.19 -29.62
C TYR A 685 25.03 -10.38 -28.93
N ARG A 686 26.36 -10.33 -28.73
CA ARG A 686 27.13 -11.39 -28.09
C ARG A 686 26.74 -11.58 -26.62
N LEU A 687 26.53 -10.49 -25.90
CA LEU A 687 26.18 -10.49 -24.48
C LEU A 687 24.69 -10.70 -24.22
N ARG A 688 23.82 -10.46 -25.22
CA ARG A 688 22.35 -10.53 -25.07
C ARG A 688 21.66 -11.47 -26.08
N PRO A 689 22.11 -12.73 -26.23
CA PRO A 689 21.66 -13.60 -27.32
C PRO A 689 20.15 -13.94 -27.30
N THR A 690 19.48 -13.77 -26.16
CA THR A 690 18.06 -14.11 -25.97
C THR A 690 17.12 -12.91 -26.07
N ILE A 691 17.62 -11.68 -25.89
CA ILE A 691 16.81 -10.47 -25.77
C ILE A 691 17.24 -9.34 -26.72
N ALA A 692 18.33 -9.51 -27.48
CA ALA A 692 18.82 -8.49 -28.39
C ALA A 692 17.81 -8.20 -29.52
N VAL A 693 17.52 -6.92 -29.72
CA VAL A 693 16.73 -6.43 -30.85
C VAL A 693 17.55 -6.48 -32.15
N PRO A 694 17.04 -7.10 -33.23
CA PRO A 694 17.75 -7.19 -34.51
C PRO A 694 18.07 -5.84 -35.17
N GLN A 695 19.14 -5.81 -35.97
CA GLN A 695 19.60 -4.61 -36.70
C GLN A 695 18.54 -4.04 -37.68
N PRO A 696 18.57 -2.72 -37.98
CA PRO A 696 17.69 -2.11 -38.97
C PRO A 696 17.87 -2.73 -40.37
N ARG A 697 16.77 -2.90 -41.12
CA ARG A 697 16.83 -3.33 -42.53
C ARG A 697 17.18 -2.14 -43.42
N ARG A 698 18.09 -2.33 -44.37
CA ARG A 698 18.57 -1.31 -45.34
C ARG A 698 17.48 -0.65 -46.21
N THR A 699 16.21 -1.11 -46.17
CA THR A 699 15.18 -0.70 -47.15
C THR A 699 13.76 -0.44 -46.60
N SER A 700 13.50 -0.42 -45.29
CA SER A 700 12.14 -0.18 -44.79
C SER A 700 12.02 1.04 -43.88
N THR A 701 11.31 2.06 -44.35
CA THR A 701 10.38 2.82 -43.52
C THR A 701 9.55 1.83 -42.71
N SER A 702 9.52 2.02 -41.39
CA SER A 702 8.84 1.25 -40.36
C SER A 702 7.61 0.44 -40.78
N LEU A 703 7.55 -0.81 -40.30
CA LEU A 703 6.46 -1.83 -40.31
C LEU A 703 6.49 -2.82 -41.49
N SER A 704 6.81 -4.08 -41.19
CA SER A 704 6.54 -5.19 -42.11
C SER A 704 5.03 -5.51 -42.09
N ALA A 705 4.45 -5.71 -43.27
CA ALA A 705 3.05 -6.10 -43.44
C ALA A 705 2.72 -7.51 -42.90
N SER A 706 3.71 -8.26 -42.39
CA SER A 706 3.56 -9.63 -41.89
C SER A 706 3.76 -9.80 -40.38
N GLY A 707 4.08 -8.73 -39.64
CA GLY A 707 4.07 -8.72 -38.16
C GLY A 707 5.02 -9.69 -37.44
N SER A 708 5.94 -10.38 -38.14
CA SER A 708 6.69 -11.51 -37.56
C SER A 708 8.10 -11.20 -37.07
N GLU A 709 8.70 -10.04 -37.41
CA GLU A 709 10.03 -9.64 -36.92
C GLU A 709 10.11 -8.12 -36.69
N LEU A 710 10.34 -7.72 -35.44
CA LEU A 710 10.53 -6.34 -34.99
C LEU A 710 12.03 -5.99 -35.03
N THR A 711 12.45 -5.05 -35.89
CA THR A 711 13.85 -4.56 -35.99
C THR A 711 14.01 -3.17 -35.38
N ALA A 712 15.23 -2.80 -34.98
CA ALA A 712 15.54 -1.45 -34.53
C ALA A 712 15.23 -0.37 -35.60
N VAL A 713 14.88 0.84 -35.15
CA VAL A 713 14.66 2.03 -36.00
C VAL A 713 15.93 2.86 -36.00
N ASP A 714 16.63 2.95 -37.12
CA ASP A 714 17.89 3.67 -37.24
C ASP A 714 17.75 5.17 -36.96
N LEU A 715 18.57 5.69 -36.03
CA LEU A 715 18.66 7.12 -35.71
C LEU A 715 19.81 7.81 -36.44
N ASP A 716 21.00 7.21 -36.44
CA ASP A 716 22.25 7.87 -36.85
C ASP A 716 23.32 6.95 -37.48
N GLY A 717 22.99 5.68 -37.78
CA GLY A 717 23.94 4.72 -38.31
C GLY A 717 24.63 3.85 -37.24
N PHE A 718 24.50 4.19 -35.95
CA PHE A 718 25.07 3.43 -34.84
C PHE A 718 24.02 3.04 -33.80
N PHE A 719 23.18 4.01 -33.41
CA PHE A 719 22.09 3.85 -32.46
C PHE A 719 20.75 3.75 -33.18
N GLY A 720 19.84 2.96 -32.62
CA GLY A 720 18.47 2.86 -33.08
C GLY A 720 17.46 2.81 -31.94
N LEU A 721 16.23 3.25 -32.18
CA LEU A 721 15.14 3.10 -31.20
C LEU A 721 14.54 1.71 -31.26
N HIS A 722 14.05 1.23 -30.11
CA HIS A 722 13.14 0.10 -30.09
C HIS A 722 11.96 0.37 -31.06
N PRO A 723 11.49 -0.62 -31.83
CA PRO A 723 10.39 -0.41 -32.78
C PRO A 723 9.09 0.11 -32.14
N SER A 724 8.83 -0.22 -30.87
CA SER A 724 7.70 0.38 -30.10
C SER A 724 7.86 1.88 -29.81
N LEU A 725 9.07 2.43 -29.95
CA LEU A 725 9.39 3.84 -29.81
C LEU A 725 9.51 4.57 -31.17
N ALA A 726 9.17 3.90 -32.28
CA ALA A 726 9.20 4.50 -33.63
C ALA A 726 8.51 5.87 -33.73
N PRO A 727 7.38 6.16 -33.03
CA PRO A 727 6.77 7.49 -33.07
C PRO A 727 7.70 8.64 -32.61
N LEU A 728 8.74 8.35 -31.82
CA LEU A 728 9.71 9.34 -31.33
C LEU A 728 10.82 9.68 -32.34
N GLU A 729 10.99 8.88 -33.39
CA GLU A 729 12.04 9.05 -34.40
C GLU A 729 11.98 10.44 -35.04
N SER A 730 10.77 10.89 -35.38
CA SER A 730 10.55 12.20 -36.00
C SER A 730 11.01 13.36 -35.10
N LEU A 731 10.80 13.26 -33.79
CA LEU A 731 11.23 14.26 -32.81
C LEU A 731 12.75 14.31 -32.70
N PHE A 732 13.42 13.15 -32.77
CA PHE A 732 14.88 13.08 -32.78
C PHE A 732 15.45 13.73 -34.05
N LYS A 733 14.93 13.36 -35.23
CA LYS A 733 15.36 13.92 -36.52
C LYS A 733 15.11 15.42 -36.63
N GLN A 734 14.05 15.92 -36.00
CA GLN A 734 13.74 17.35 -35.91
C GLN A 734 14.53 18.09 -34.81
N ARG A 735 15.44 17.41 -34.08
CA ARG A 735 16.20 17.95 -32.95
C ARG A 735 15.34 18.48 -31.81
N GLN A 736 14.16 17.89 -31.62
CA GLN A 736 13.24 18.16 -30.51
C GLN A 736 13.35 17.10 -29.40
N LEU A 737 14.04 15.99 -29.66
CA LEU A 737 14.39 14.95 -28.69
C LEU A 737 15.91 14.81 -28.63
N ALA A 738 16.45 14.80 -27.42
CA ALA A 738 17.84 14.42 -27.14
C ALA A 738 17.86 13.18 -26.25
N ILE A 739 18.81 12.29 -26.50
CA ILE A 739 19.00 11.06 -25.73
C ILE A 739 20.37 11.18 -25.05
N VAL A 740 20.39 11.05 -23.72
CA VAL A 740 21.64 11.03 -22.95
C VAL A 740 21.91 9.59 -22.52
N HIS A 741 22.84 8.95 -23.21
CA HIS A 741 23.28 7.59 -22.90
C HIS A 741 24.27 7.54 -21.76
N ALA A 742 24.41 6.36 -21.16
CA ALA A 742 25.39 6.07 -20.11
C ALA A 742 25.32 7.04 -18.92
N ALA A 743 24.16 7.62 -18.66
CA ALA A 743 23.87 8.39 -17.46
C ALA A 743 23.50 7.42 -16.33
N GLY A 744 24.30 7.39 -15.27
CA GLY A 744 24.12 6.49 -14.14
C GLY A 744 24.49 7.16 -12.82
N SER A 745 24.15 6.47 -11.72
CA SER A 745 24.56 6.88 -10.38
C SER A 745 26.06 6.61 -10.17
N PRO A 746 26.83 7.52 -9.54
CA PRO A 746 28.19 7.23 -9.09
C PRO A 746 28.21 6.24 -7.92
N ASP A 747 27.08 6.04 -7.24
CA ASP A 747 26.89 5.04 -6.21
C ASP A 747 26.55 3.68 -6.83
N THR A 748 27.28 2.64 -6.41
CA THR A 748 27.16 1.28 -6.95
C THR A 748 26.19 0.40 -6.17
N THR A 749 25.22 1.00 -5.45
CA THR A 749 24.20 0.24 -4.71
C THR A 749 23.49 -0.73 -5.65
N ARG A 750 23.33 -1.96 -5.17
CA ARG A 750 22.55 -3.00 -5.84
C ARG A 750 21.11 -3.06 -5.33
N SER A 751 20.72 -2.16 -4.42
CA SER A 751 19.33 -2.03 -3.98
C SER A 751 18.57 -1.11 -4.94
N HIS A 752 17.48 -1.64 -5.49
CA HIS A 752 16.57 -0.89 -6.36
C HIS A 752 15.93 0.31 -5.63
N PHE A 753 15.68 0.15 -4.33
CA PHE A 753 15.04 1.17 -3.51
C PHE A 753 16.01 2.31 -3.20
N ASP A 754 17.26 1.99 -2.87
CA ASP A 754 18.32 2.98 -2.69
C ASP A 754 18.57 3.75 -3.98
N ALA A 755 18.68 3.04 -5.11
CA ALA A 755 18.90 3.68 -6.40
C ALA A 755 17.75 4.64 -6.75
N GLN A 756 16.49 4.25 -6.50
CA GLN A 756 15.34 5.13 -6.67
C GLN A 756 15.41 6.35 -5.75
N ASP A 757 15.70 6.16 -4.45
CA ASP A 757 15.80 7.28 -3.51
C ASP A 757 16.94 8.24 -3.92
N TYR A 758 18.08 7.74 -4.37
CA TYR A 758 19.18 8.58 -4.87
C TYR A 758 18.82 9.35 -6.15
N MET A 759 18.07 8.74 -7.08
CA MET A 759 17.57 9.44 -8.27
C MET A 759 16.54 10.52 -7.93
N GLU A 760 15.68 10.28 -6.94
CA GLU A 760 14.64 11.23 -6.54
C GLU A 760 15.15 12.31 -5.57
N SER A 761 16.10 11.98 -4.69
CA SER A 761 16.77 12.95 -3.80
C SER A 761 17.85 13.74 -4.52
N GLY A 762 18.47 13.19 -5.57
CA GLY A 762 19.62 13.78 -6.25
C GLY A 762 20.90 13.79 -5.40
N THR A 763 21.00 12.92 -4.38
CA THR A 763 22.17 12.83 -3.49
C THR A 763 22.64 11.37 -3.31
N PRO A 764 23.32 10.78 -4.32
CA PRO A 764 23.83 9.42 -4.24
C PRO A 764 24.69 9.18 -3.00
N GLY A 765 24.47 8.07 -2.31
CA GLY A 765 25.20 7.69 -1.09
C GLY A 765 24.78 8.46 0.18
N ARG A 766 23.80 9.37 0.11
CA ARG A 766 23.28 10.12 1.27
C ARG A 766 21.79 9.88 1.45
N LYS A 767 21.46 8.91 2.29
CA LYS A 767 20.07 8.52 2.62
C LYS A 767 19.38 9.48 3.60
N SER A 768 20.13 10.33 4.29
CA SER A 768 19.60 11.30 5.26
C SER A 768 19.00 12.56 4.63
N THR A 769 19.10 12.73 3.31
CA THR A 769 18.59 13.92 2.60
C THR A 769 17.07 13.92 2.64
N GLU A 770 16.44 14.82 3.39
CA GLU A 770 14.98 14.78 3.59
C GLU A 770 14.16 15.28 2.38
N ASP A 771 14.73 16.11 1.51
CA ASP A 771 14.03 16.74 0.39
C ASP A 771 14.45 16.19 -0.98
N GLY A 772 13.56 16.37 -1.96
CA GLY A 772 13.75 15.95 -3.35
C GLY A 772 14.42 17.02 -4.20
N TRP A 773 15.16 16.61 -5.23
CA TRP A 773 15.91 17.56 -6.04
C TRP A 773 15.01 18.50 -6.86
N LEU A 774 13.82 18.05 -7.30
CA LEU A 774 12.86 18.93 -7.99
C LEU A 774 12.30 19.98 -7.03
N ASN A 775 12.00 19.60 -5.78
CA ASN A 775 11.56 20.56 -4.78
C ASN A 775 12.65 21.59 -4.48
N ARG A 776 13.91 21.16 -4.31
CA ARG A 776 15.04 22.09 -4.14
C ARG A 776 15.23 23.01 -5.32
N ALA A 777 15.07 22.52 -6.56
CA ALA A 777 15.14 23.35 -7.76
C ALA A 777 14.06 24.44 -7.77
N LEU A 778 12.83 24.12 -7.36
CA LEU A 778 11.74 25.11 -7.25
C LEU A 778 12.03 26.21 -6.21
N GLN A 779 12.85 25.93 -5.20
CA GLN A 779 13.22 26.92 -4.18
C GLN A 779 14.28 27.93 -4.67
N MET A 780 14.99 27.64 -5.76
CA MET A 780 16.00 28.54 -6.32
C MET A 780 15.37 29.83 -6.87
N GLU A 781 14.14 29.76 -7.38
CA GLU A 781 13.35 30.93 -7.77
C GLU A 781 12.38 31.32 -6.65
N LYS A 782 12.58 32.51 -6.07
CA LYS A 782 11.60 33.11 -5.15
C LYS A 782 10.40 33.61 -5.94
N VAL A 783 9.24 32.97 -5.75
CA VAL A 783 7.97 33.41 -6.32
C VAL A 783 7.11 33.94 -5.16
N GLU A 784 6.86 35.26 -5.12
CA GLU A 784 6.17 35.94 -4.02
C GLU A 784 4.69 35.50 -3.84
N ALA A 785 4.09 34.90 -4.89
CA ALA A 785 2.74 34.36 -4.92
C ALA A 785 2.65 33.06 -5.73
N ALA A 786 3.38 32.02 -5.28
CA ALA A 786 3.33 30.71 -5.94
C ALA A 786 1.93 30.09 -5.81
N THR A 787 1.36 29.69 -6.95
CA THR A 787 0.14 28.87 -7.01
C THR A 787 0.36 27.51 -6.32
N PRO A 788 -0.65 26.93 -5.66
CA PRO A 788 -0.60 25.54 -5.19
C PRO A 788 -0.25 24.53 -6.29
N PHE A 789 -0.55 24.85 -7.56
CA PHE A 789 -0.27 24.01 -8.72
C PHE A 789 1.13 24.22 -9.33
N ARG A 790 2.02 24.95 -8.67
CA ARG A 790 3.39 25.18 -9.15
C ARG A 790 4.09 23.86 -9.49
N ALA A 791 3.93 22.87 -8.63
CA ALA A 791 4.34 21.50 -8.90
C ALA A 791 3.20 20.51 -8.66
N VAL A 792 2.97 19.59 -9.58
CA VAL A 792 1.90 18.60 -9.51
C VAL A 792 2.48 17.20 -9.71
N ALA A 793 2.16 16.27 -8.81
CA ALA A 793 2.43 14.85 -8.98
C ALA A 793 1.14 14.09 -9.28
N MET A 794 1.13 13.30 -10.35
CA MET A 794 -0.01 12.45 -10.72
C MET A 794 -0.03 11.16 -9.87
N GLY A 795 -0.43 11.29 -8.61
CA GLY A 795 -0.44 10.20 -7.65
C GLY A 795 -1.17 10.56 -6.37
N THR A 796 -1.37 9.58 -5.48
CA THR A 796 -2.02 9.80 -4.17
C THR A 796 -1.09 10.43 -3.15
N ASN A 797 0.21 10.20 -3.28
CA ASN A 797 1.27 10.73 -2.41
C ASN A 797 2.27 11.53 -3.25
N LEU A 798 2.95 12.48 -2.63
CA LEU A 798 4.05 13.20 -3.28
C LEU A 798 5.25 12.25 -3.45
N PRO A 799 5.82 12.14 -4.66
CA PRO A 799 7.05 11.41 -4.90
C PRO A 799 8.20 12.08 -4.15
N ARG A 800 9.22 11.30 -3.80
CA ARG A 800 10.40 11.79 -3.07
C ARG A 800 11.00 13.00 -3.76
N ALA A 801 11.02 13.03 -5.10
CA ALA A 801 11.56 14.14 -5.88
C ALA A 801 10.89 15.50 -5.61
N LEU A 802 9.61 15.50 -5.22
CA LEU A 802 8.84 16.71 -4.95
C LEU A 802 8.61 16.98 -3.45
N GLN A 803 9.14 16.15 -2.56
CA GLN A 803 9.09 16.41 -1.11
C GLN A 803 10.02 17.57 -0.73
N GLY A 804 9.58 18.47 0.13
CA GLY A 804 10.36 19.63 0.59
C GLY A 804 9.44 20.81 0.90
N THR A 805 10.01 22.03 0.96
CA THR A 805 9.27 23.23 1.39
C THR A 805 8.61 24.00 0.25
N ALA A 806 8.93 23.74 -1.02
CA ALA A 806 8.24 24.36 -2.13
C ALA A 806 6.81 23.80 -2.27
N PRO A 807 5.81 24.63 -2.65
CA PRO A 807 4.44 24.17 -2.86
C PRO A 807 4.36 23.09 -3.95
N ALA A 808 3.85 21.91 -3.57
CA ALA A 808 3.63 20.79 -4.48
C ALA A 808 2.36 20.02 -4.09
N VAL A 809 1.58 19.60 -5.08
CA VAL A 809 0.30 18.92 -4.89
C VAL A 809 0.31 17.52 -5.50
N ALA A 810 -0.11 16.53 -4.72
CA ALA A 810 -0.43 15.20 -5.23
C ALA A 810 -1.89 15.17 -5.71
N LEU A 811 -2.08 14.84 -6.98
CA LEU A 811 -3.36 14.89 -7.68
C LEU A 811 -3.57 13.58 -8.46
N PRO A 812 -4.21 12.57 -7.86
CA PRO A 812 -4.40 11.28 -8.54
C PRO A 812 -5.42 11.39 -9.68
N ASP A 813 -6.44 12.23 -9.52
CA ASP A 813 -7.50 12.47 -10.51
C ASP A 813 -8.22 13.80 -10.26
N MET A 814 -8.19 14.69 -11.26
CA MET A 814 -8.85 15.99 -11.23
C MET A 814 -10.37 15.91 -11.11
N ARG A 815 -11.01 14.85 -11.60
CA ARG A 815 -12.49 14.71 -11.53
C ARG A 815 -12.99 14.62 -10.10
N GLN A 816 -12.14 14.15 -9.19
CA GLN A 816 -12.48 13.96 -7.78
C GLN A 816 -12.53 15.30 -7.01
N PHE A 817 -11.89 16.36 -7.52
CA PHE A 817 -11.90 17.70 -6.92
C PHE A 817 -13.24 18.43 -7.08
N GLN A 818 -14.10 18.01 -8.02
CA GLN A 818 -15.39 18.66 -8.27
C GLN A 818 -16.50 18.22 -7.29
N MET A 819 -16.43 17.03 -6.69
CA MET A 819 -17.54 16.48 -5.88
C MET A 819 -17.87 17.29 -4.61
N MET A 820 -16.92 18.05 -4.04
CA MET A 820 -17.18 18.93 -2.89
C MET A 820 -17.97 20.20 -3.27
N ALA A 821 -17.91 20.65 -4.52
CA ALA A 821 -18.55 21.90 -4.96
C ALA A 821 -20.09 21.80 -5.12
N ALA A 822 -20.68 20.62 -4.92
CA ALA A 822 -22.10 20.38 -5.18
C ALA A 822 -23.04 20.62 -3.98
N SER A 823 -22.52 20.91 -2.77
CA SER A 823 -23.36 21.14 -1.57
C SER A 823 -23.12 22.54 -0.95
N PRO A 824 -24.02 23.51 -1.17
CA PRO A 824 -23.87 24.89 -0.68
C PRO A 824 -23.89 25.03 0.86
N VAL A 825 -24.27 23.99 1.60
CA VAL A 825 -24.39 24.00 3.06
C VAL A 825 -23.02 23.81 3.76
N VAL A 826 -21.99 23.36 3.02
CA VAL A 826 -20.70 22.95 3.60
C VAL A 826 -19.59 24.00 3.38
N GLU A 827 -19.75 24.91 2.41
CA GLU A 827 -18.70 25.87 1.99
C GLU A 827 -18.21 26.80 3.11
N GLY A 828 -19.10 27.37 3.93
CA GLY A 828 -18.69 28.39 4.92
C GLY A 828 -18.28 27.86 6.31
N GLY A 829 -18.79 26.70 6.73
CA GLY A 829 -18.57 26.18 8.10
C GLY A 829 -17.34 25.28 8.22
N PHE A 830 -16.94 24.64 7.12
CA PHE A 830 -15.87 23.64 7.10
C PHE A 830 -14.47 24.27 7.08
N GLU A 831 -14.32 25.31 6.25
CA GLU A 831 -13.09 26.07 6.10
C GLU A 831 -12.65 26.72 7.42
N ALA A 832 -13.61 27.27 8.18
CA ALA A 832 -13.37 27.87 9.48
C ALA A 832 -12.91 26.87 10.56
N VAL A 833 -13.48 25.65 10.57
CA VAL A 833 -13.09 24.57 11.50
C VAL A 833 -11.71 24.01 11.13
N TYR A 834 -11.42 23.88 9.83
CA TYR A 834 -10.12 23.38 9.36
C TYR A 834 -8.98 24.39 9.62
N ALA A 835 -9.17 25.67 9.27
CA ALA A 835 -8.18 26.73 9.47
C ALA A 835 -7.86 26.99 10.95
N GLN A 836 -8.78 26.69 11.87
CA GLN A 836 -8.55 26.81 13.32
C GLN A 836 -7.92 25.58 13.97
N THR A 837 -8.16 24.38 13.43
CA THR A 837 -7.68 23.12 14.04
C THR A 837 -6.24 22.81 13.64
N VAL A 838 -5.76 23.35 12.52
CA VAL A 838 -4.46 23.03 11.95
C VAL A 838 -3.45 24.14 12.30
N ASP A 839 -2.80 24.08 13.47
CA ASP A 839 -1.74 25.02 13.86
C ASP A 839 -0.40 24.33 14.22
N LYS A 840 0.70 25.07 13.99
CA LYS A 840 2.14 24.76 14.04
C LYS A 840 2.71 23.65 13.16
N ALA A 841 2.05 22.51 12.97
CA ALA A 841 2.63 21.36 12.25
C ALA A 841 2.46 21.40 10.72
N LEU A 842 1.50 22.18 10.21
CA LEU A 842 0.99 22.07 8.83
C LEU A 842 1.04 23.40 8.08
N ARG A 843 2.15 24.15 8.20
CA ARG A 843 2.39 25.43 7.51
C ARG A 843 1.76 25.43 6.09
N GLY A 844 0.56 25.99 5.89
CA GLY A 844 -0.05 26.27 4.58
C GLY A 844 -1.04 25.26 3.98
N THR A 845 -0.93 23.95 4.23
CA THR A 845 -1.57 22.90 3.39
C THR A 845 -3.11 22.93 3.33
N GLY A 846 -3.76 23.39 4.39
CA GLY A 846 -5.22 23.55 4.44
C GLY A 846 -5.76 24.60 3.50
N THR A 847 -5.20 25.80 3.60
CA THR A 847 -5.58 26.97 2.81
C THR A 847 -5.26 26.75 1.33
N GLU A 848 -4.09 26.16 1.05
CA GLU A 848 -3.65 25.78 -0.30
C GLU A 848 -4.62 24.78 -0.97
N THR A 849 -5.25 23.90 -0.20
CA THR A 849 -6.23 22.92 -0.72
C THR A 849 -7.49 23.59 -1.24
N PHE A 850 -8.06 24.53 -0.47
CA PHE A 850 -9.27 25.23 -0.89
C PHE A 850 -8.99 26.22 -2.04
N GLU A 851 -7.84 26.88 -2.00
CA GLU A 851 -7.35 27.70 -3.13
C GLU A 851 -7.20 26.87 -4.41
N ALA A 852 -6.59 25.68 -4.32
CA ALA A 852 -6.45 24.77 -5.44
C ALA A 852 -7.81 24.34 -6.04
N ILE A 853 -8.80 24.05 -5.19
CA ILE A 853 -10.17 23.71 -5.62
C ILE A 853 -10.81 24.87 -6.38
N ASP A 854 -10.73 26.09 -5.83
CA ASP A 854 -11.32 27.27 -6.46
C ASP A 854 -10.67 27.59 -7.82
N MET A 855 -9.34 27.47 -7.91
CA MET A 855 -8.59 27.63 -9.17
C MET A 855 -9.01 26.60 -10.22
N LEU A 856 -9.10 25.31 -9.88
CA LEU A 856 -9.56 24.28 -10.82
C LEU A 856 -11.00 24.49 -11.28
N ARG A 857 -11.88 24.90 -10.36
CA ARG A 857 -13.28 25.21 -10.67
C ARG A 857 -13.39 26.37 -11.66
N LYS A 858 -12.64 27.45 -11.42
CA LYS A 858 -12.61 28.62 -12.31
C LYS A 858 -11.99 28.31 -13.67
N ALA A 859 -10.88 27.57 -13.70
CA ALA A 859 -10.17 27.25 -14.93
C ALA A 859 -10.87 26.17 -15.78
N ASN A 860 -11.64 25.29 -15.15
CA ASN A 860 -12.36 24.17 -15.77
C ASN A 860 -11.53 23.38 -16.82
N PRO A 861 -10.37 22.81 -16.43
CA PRO A 861 -9.42 22.16 -17.32
C PRO A 861 -10.01 21.01 -18.15
N GLN A 862 -11.10 20.39 -17.67
CA GLN A 862 -11.76 19.27 -18.36
C GLN A 862 -12.42 19.66 -19.68
N ARG A 863 -12.64 20.96 -19.95
CA ARG A 863 -13.14 21.42 -21.25
C ARG A 863 -12.14 21.22 -22.39
N TYR A 864 -10.85 21.11 -22.08
CA TYR A 864 -9.83 20.88 -23.11
C TYR A 864 -10.05 19.51 -23.75
N GLN A 865 -10.21 19.53 -25.07
CA GLN A 865 -10.20 18.34 -25.92
C GLN A 865 -8.82 18.22 -26.57
N PRO A 866 -8.23 17.01 -26.65
CA PRO A 866 -6.96 16.81 -27.33
C PRO A 866 -6.96 17.35 -28.76
N GLU A 867 -6.00 18.22 -29.07
CA GLU A 867 -5.76 18.77 -30.41
C GLU A 867 -4.79 17.88 -31.20
N ASN A 868 -4.58 18.18 -32.49
CA ASN A 868 -3.58 17.52 -33.36
C ASN A 868 -3.69 15.99 -33.45
N GLY A 869 -4.89 15.43 -33.29
CA GLY A 869 -5.12 13.98 -33.36
C GLY A 869 -4.54 13.19 -32.19
N ALA A 870 -4.15 13.84 -31.08
CA ALA A 870 -3.59 13.16 -29.93
C ALA A 870 -4.62 12.21 -29.28
N GLN A 871 -4.29 10.92 -29.23
CA GLN A 871 -5.10 9.88 -28.60
C GLN A 871 -4.38 9.35 -27.36
N TYR A 872 -5.02 9.49 -26.21
CA TYR A 872 -4.49 8.97 -24.95
C TYR A 872 -5.02 7.54 -24.72
N PRO A 873 -4.15 6.54 -24.49
CA PRO A 873 -4.59 5.17 -24.22
C PRO A 873 -5.50 5.07 -23.00
N GLN A 874 -6.41 4.10 -23.04
CA GLN A 874 -7.22 3.75 -21.88
C GLN A 874 -6.35 3.10 -20.81
N GLY A 875 -6.19 3.76 -19.67
CA GLY A 875 -5.37 3.28 -18.55
C GLY A 875 -4.90 4.43 -17.67
N ARG A 876 -4.42 4.11 -16.46
CA ARG A 876 -4.03 5.12 -15.46
C ARG A 876 -2.96 6.08 -15.98
N PHE A 877 -1.93 5.56 -16.66
CA PHE A 877 -0.84 6.38 -17.18
C PHE A 877 -1.30 7.32 -18.32
N GLY A 878 -2.04 6.79 -19.30
CA GLY A 878 -2.61 7.60 -20.40
C GLY A 878 -3.56 8.69 -19.90
N GLN A 879 -4.41 8.36 -18.92
CA GLN A 879 -5.29 9.34 -18.26
C GLN A 879 -4.50 10.39 -17.48
N SER A 880 -3.38 10.02 -16.84
CA SER A 880 -2.54 10.97 -16.12
C SER A 880 -1.86 11.97 -17.07
N LEU A 881 -1.39 11.49 -18.23
CA LEU A 881 -0.84 12.35 -19.29
C LEU A 881 -1.89 13.32 -19.85
N LEU A 882 -3.12 12.86 -20.09
CA LEU A 882 -4.23 13.72 -20.52
C LEU A 882 -4.50 14.83 -19.49
N GLN A 883 -4.51 14.47 -18.21
CA GLN A 883 -4.74 15.42 -17.13
C GLN A 883 -3.62 16.45 -17.00
N VAL A 884 -2.35 16.06 -17.18
CA VAL A 884 -1.23 17.01 -17.25
C VAL A 884 -1.41 17.97 -18.43
N ALA A 885 -1.79 17.47 -19.61
CA ALA A 885 -2.08 18.32 -20.77
C ALA A 885 -3.20 19.33 -20.48
N GLN A 886 -4.27 18.90 -19.79
CA GLN A 886 -5.36 19.77 -19.37
C GLN A 886 -4.90 20.85 -18.38
N LEU A 887 -4.03 20.53 -17.42
CA LEU A 887 -3.46 21.51 -16.47
C LEU A 887 -2.57 22.53 -17.17
N ILE A 888 -1.72 22.08 -18.10
CA ILE A 888 -0.87 22.93 -18.93
C ILE A 888 -1.74 23.93 -19.72
N LYS A 889 -2.79 23.42 -20.39
CA LYS A 889 -3.69 24.24 -21.21
C LYS A 889 -4.58 25.17 -20.38
N ALA A 890 -4.88 24.82 -19.15
CA ALA A 890 -5.62 25.67 -18.22
C ALA A 890 -4.80 26.86 -17.68
N ASN A 891 -3.48 26.86 -17.89
CA ASN A 891 -2.57 27.95 -17.53
C ASN A 891 -2.69 28.41 -16.06
N ILE A 892 -2.76 27.43 -15.14
CA ILE A 892 -2.95 27.69 -13.70
C ILE A 892 -1.62 27.88 -12.93
N GLY A 893 -0.53 28.15 -13.65
CA GLY A 893 0.82 28.37 -13.10
C GLY A 893 1.64 27.11 -12.84
N LEU A 894 1.38 26.02 -13.59
CA LEU A 894 2.17 24.78 -13.52
C LEU A 894 3.60 25.00 -14.04
N GLU A 895 4.61 24.65 -13.24
CA GLU A 895 6.02 24.68 -13.62
C GLU A 895 6.61 23.25 -13.73
N VAL A 896 6.23 22.35 -12.83
CA VAL A 896 6.68 20.96 -12.82
C VAL A 896 5.50 19.99 -12.73
N ALA A 897 5.43 19.04 -13.65
CA ALA A 897 4.54 17.88 -13.54
C ALA A 897 5.36 16.61 -13.39
N PHE A 898 5.02 15.77 -12.40
CA PHE A 898 5.65 14.48 -12.19
C PHE A 898 4.64 13.35 -12.38
N LEU A 899 5.01 12.34 -13.15
CA LEU A 899 4.23 11.12 -13.33
C LEU A 899 5.16 9.92 -13.21
N ASP A 900 4.68 8.84 -12.62
CA ASP A 900 5.38 7.58 -12.60
C ASP A 900 4.63 6.48 -13.37
N SER A 901 5.41 5.54 -13.90
CA SER A 901 4.94 4.32 -14.54
C SER A 901 5.62 3.13 -13.88
N GLY A 902 4.86 2.17 -13.38
CA GLY A 902 5.38 0.97 -12.71
C GLY A 902 5.32 -0.28 -13.58
N GLY A 903 5.89 -1.38 -13.08
CA GLY A 903 5.83 -2.70 -13.73
C GLY A 903 6.94 -2.97 -14.74
N TRP A 904 8.03 -2.18 -14.70
CA TRP A 904 9.15 -2.25 -15.64
C TRP A 904 10.36 -3.02 -15.11
N ASP A 905 10.24 -3.78 -14.00
CA ASP A 905 11.34 -4.59 -13.48
C ASP A 905 11.73 -5.71 -14.46
N HIS A 906 12.64 -5.37 -15.37
CA HIS A 906 13.04 -6.19 -16.52
C HIS A 906 14.41 -6.85 -16.34
N HIS A 907 15.09 -6.63 -15.21
CA HIS A 907 16.47 -7.07 -14.95
C HIS A 907 16.70 -8.58 -14.96
N VAL A 908 15.64 -9.37 -14.92
CA VAL A 908 15.76 -10.83 -14.95
C VAL A 908 16.26 -11.27 -16.33
N ASN A 909 17.52 -11.72 -16.37
CA ASN A 909 18.25 -12.20 -17.56
C ASN A 909 18.79 -11.10 -18.51
N GLU A 910 19.06 -9.89 -18.01
CA GLU A 910 19.64 -8.80 -18.83
C GLU A 910 21.18 -8.88 -19.01
N GLY A 911 21.86 -9.81 -18.34
CA GLY A 911 23.32 -9.99 -18.36
C GLY A 911 23.79 -11.42 -18.18
#